data_AF-A0A6H5HZM1-F1
#
_entry.id   AF-A0A6H5HZM1-F1
#
_cell.length_a   1.000
_cell.length_b   1.000
_cell.length_c   1.000
_cell.angle_alpha   90.00
_cell.angle_beta   90.00
_cell.angle_gamma   90.00
#
_symmetry.space_group_name_H-M   'P 1'
#
loop_
_entity.id
_entity.type
_entity.pdbx_description
1 polymer ?
#
loop_
_entity_poly.entity_id
_entity_poly.type
_entity_poly.pdbx_seq_one_letter_code
_entity_poly.pdbx_strand_id
1 'polypeptide(L)'
;MLSTLRLTRCTRLLVERKKARGHARCFRTSAKISDGLFDREKFETRHIGPREHEQEEMLKFLGLKSLEELTTKAVPANILFNKALDIERPVTESELINRIREIADKNQVWRSYIGMGYYNCCTPHTIMRNIFENPGWTTQYTPYQPEIAQGRLESLLNYQTMVCDLTGLEVANASLLDEGTAAAEALGLAHRHNKRKRVFVSDRVHPQTISVIATRAASLGLEMEIGDVFKVDTSKKNVAGILLQYPDTRGSIEDFTRVVERAHADKTLVCAATDLLSLALAKPPGEFGVDICVGTSQRFGIPLGYGGPHAGFFACRQKLVRLMPGRMIGVTRDADEREAYRLALQTREQHIRRDKATSNICTAQALLANMSAMYAVYHGPAGIRAIARRVHGLTVALAQGLKSQENELENECYFDTLTIKPKIGIERVKANAEARKINLRYNPDGTVGISLDETTLTKDVDDLFEVFEAPTNVDSIVSSGLTKGVGLDSSPFLRTTAYLEHPVFNSYHSETRMVRYMKSLENKDISLVHTMIPLGSCTMKLNSTTEMMPCSFKGFTDVHPFVPVEQSRGYQQMFLELERDLFQPNSGAQGEYAGLRAIQCYHESRGHGDRQVCLIPVSAHGTNPASAQMAGMKVEPIHVKKDGSIDVEHLKAMLDKFHERLSCLMVTYPSTNGVFEETIGDVCELVHRAGGQVYLDGANMNAQVGLCRPGDYGSDVSHLNLHKTFCIPHGGGGPGMGPIGVKSHLKPFLPNHPIVEPSSGEIKVNEGLGAVSAAPYGSSAILPISWAYIKLMGPAGLRKATQVAILNANYMSKRLDSHYKTLYKGSSGLVAHEFILDIRDFKRTANIEAADVAKRLMDYGFHAPTMSWPVAGTLMIEPTESEDKVELDRFCDALIAIRQEIKDIEDGKMDPNVNPLKMAPHTQEQVICDNFKAIKLIVATGANENHIIFLVFVSIYVGSHNKQRLPKVYRDNTSTFQHRKGDDKIMFPQVLPLRTPTCFNYFAAGESSGSRITLCALAAVEGDSERRRGIYMPHARVRPMRMKTIRVFLYCASSTISSRACVLSFFPLASPNNPNIILWSSSIHTKVSTSYGTSIRINAREMCTLTRACRYTHICMVSCVMGMPSMGWLTAAHFEARLYNTRLLCIYFVFFFWPCRTPDDISLYVHNK
;
A
#
# COMPACT_ATOMS: atom_id res chain seq x y z
N MET A 1 43.27 36.33 -21.75
CA MET A 1 42.98 37.64 -22.38
C MET A 1 41.51 37.57 -22.81
N LEU A 2 40.58 38.41 -22.34
CA LEU A 2 40.48 39.86 -22.56
C LEU A 2 40.44 40.15 -24.08
N SER A 3 39.26 40.36 -24.68
CA SER A 3 38.56 41.67 -24.84
C SER A 3 39.20 42.54 -25.94
N THR A 4 38.53 43.29 -26.83
CA THR A 4 37.10 43.60 -27.11
C THR A 4 37.04 44.22 -28.54
N LEU A 5 36.01 44.85 -29.14
CA LEU A 5 34.68 45.37 -28.77
C LEU A 5 33.85 45.57 -30.07
N ARG A 6 32.52 45.36 -30.08
CA ARG A 6 31.54 46.27 -30.74
C ARG A 6 30.07 45.90 -30.50
N LEU A 7 29.38 46.70 -29.67
CA LEU A 7 27.92 46.80 -29.71
C LEU A 7 27.50 47.73 -30.85
N THR A 8 26.39 47.46 -31.54
CA THR A 8 25.24 48.40 -31.73
C THR A 8 24.22 47.91 -32.77
N ARG A 9 23.06 47.39 -32.33
CA ARG A 9 21.69 47.53 -32.91
C ARG A 9 20.74 46.45 -32.36
N CYS A 10 20.15 46.68 -31.19
CA CYS A 10 19.04 45.84 -30.71
C CYS A 10 18.06 46.57 -29.76
N THR A 11 17.79 47.85 -30.03
CA THR A 11 16.94 48.73 -29.19
C THR A 11 15.65 49.17 -29.89
N ARG A 12 14.84 48.21 -30.38
CA ARG A 12 13.45 48.52 -30.82
C ARG A 12 12.38 47.41 -30.72
N LEU A 13 12.67 46.25 -30.11
CA LEU A 13 11.71 45.12 -29.99
C LEU A 13 11.35 44.70 -28.55
N LEU A 14 11.66 45.52 -27.54
CA LEU A 14 11.31 45.26 -26.13
C LEU A 14 10.30 46.26 -25.51
N VAL A 15 9.71 47.15 -26.32
CA VAL A 15 8.72 48.16 -25.85
C VAL A 15 7.27 47.70 -26.05
N GLU A 16 6.98 46.88 -27.06
CA GLU A 16 5.60 46.53 -27.45
C GLU A 16 4.96 45.45 -26.56
N ARG A 17 5.74 44.67 -25.79
CA ARG A 17 5.19 43.68 -24.83
C ARG A 17 4.52 44.28 -23.58
N LYS A 18 4.45 45.62 -23.44
CA LYS A 18 3.67 46.30 -22.37
C LYS A 18 2.26 46.73 -22.77
N LYS A 19 1.84 46.65 -24.04
CA LYS A 19 0.43 46.96 -24.45
C LYS A 19 -0.51 45.74 -24.51
N ALA A 20 0.00 44.52 -24.40
CA ALA A 20 -0.81 43.29 -24.41
C ALA A 20 -1.62 43.02 -23.12
N ARG A 21 -1.51 43.85 -22.07
CA ARG A 21 -2.29 43.70 -20.82
C ARG A 21 -3.69 44.33 -20.85
N GLY A 22 -4.13 44.88 -21.98
CA GLY A 22 -5.43 45.58 -22.10
C GLY A 22 -6.65 44.68 -22.35
N HIS A 23 -6.50 43.54 -23.02
CA HIS A 23 -7.65 42.81 -23.59
C HIS A 23 -8.10 41.55 -22.83
N ALA A 24 -7.36 41.10 -21.81
CA ALA A 24 -7.74 39.98 -20.94
C ALA A 24 -8.82 40.33 -19.89
N ARG A 25 -9.76 41.24 -20.21
CA ARG A 25 -10.83 41.71 -19.31
C ARG A 25 -12.26 41.40 -19.78
N CYS A 26 -12.47 40.94 -21.02
CA CYS A 26 -13.81 40.74 -21.58
C CYS A 26 -14.43 39.33 -21.36
N PHE A 27 -13.72 38.40 -20.72
CA PHE A 27 -14.24 37.05 -20.40
C PHE A 27 -14.50 36.81 -18.90
N ARG A 28 -14.51 37.86 -18.06
CA ARG A 28 -14.84 37.77 -16.62
C ARG A 28 -16.31 38.05 -16.28
N THR A 29 -17.18 38.16 -17.28
CA THR A 29 -18.59 38.53 -17.13
C THR A 29 -19.57 37.35 -17.12
N SER A 30 -19.23 36.21 -17.74
CA SER A 30 -20.10 35.02 -17.75
C SER A 30 -20.25 34.38 -16.37
N ALA A 31 -19.14 34.20 -15.63
CA ALA A 31 -19.13 33.55 -14.32
C ALA A 31 -19.96 34.27 -13.24
N LYS A 32 -20.32 35.56 -13.43
CA LYS A 32 -21.10 36.33 -12.45
C LYS A 32 -22.60 36.01 -12.43
N ILE A 33 -23.12 35.30 -13.44
CA ILE A 33 -24.55 34.97 -13.53
C ILE A 33 -24.82 33.55 -13.03
N SER A 34 -23.87 32.61 -13.22
CA SER A 34 -24.00 31.21 -12.76
C SER A 34 -23.97 31.07 -11.24
N ASP A 35 -23.07 31.79 -10.57
CA ASP A 35 -22.76 31.61 -9.14
C ASP A 35 -23.86 32.13 -8.18
N GLY A 36 -25.04 32.52 -8.70
CA GLY A 36 -26.23 32.93 -7.94
C GLY A 36 -27.54 32.25 -8.36
N LEU A 37 -27.49 31.24 -9.25
CA LEU A 37 -28.66 30.51 -9.73
C LEU A 37 -28.91 29.20 -8.98
N PHE A 38 -27.85 28.53 -8.53
CA PHE A 38 -27.89 27.29 -7.75
C PHE A 38 -26.67 27.25 -6.81
N ASP A 39 -26.81 26.67 -5.62
CA ASP A 39 -25.66 26.36 -4.78
C ASP A 39 -24.78 25.31 -5.47
N ARG A 40 -23.49 25.62 -5.64
CA ARG A 40 -22.50 24.64 -6.12
C ARG A 40 -22.28 23.59 -5.02
N GLU A 41 -22.30 22.32 -5.40
CA GLU A 41 -21.88 21.24 -4.51
C GLU A 41 -20.44 21.46 -4.04
N LYS A 42 -20.21 21.34 -2.73
CA LYS A 42 -18.90 21.50 -2.12
C LYS A 42 -18.41 20.16 -1.56
N PHE A 43 -17.27 19.70 -2.06
CA PHE A 43 -16.66 18.45 -1.59
C PHE A 43 -16.29 18.49 -0.09
N GLU A 44 -16.07 19.68 0.49
CA GLU A 44 -15.87 19.85 1.94
C GLU A 44 -17.02 19.25 2.79
N THR A 45 -18.23 19.15 2.24
CA THR A 45 -19.40 18.53 2.93
C THR A 45 -19.48 17.01 2.77
N ARG A 46 -18.63 16.41 1.93
CA ARG A 46 -18.41 14.96 1.79
C ARG A 46 -17.18 14.52 2.60
N HIS A 47 -16.13 15.33 2.61
CA HIS A 47 -14.86 15.03 3.27
C HIS A 47 -14.84 15.25 4.78
N ILE A 48 -15.55 16.29 5.26
CA ILE A 48 -15.65 16.61 6.69
C ILE A 48 -16.91 15.95 7.25
N GLY A 49 -16.74 15.09 8.26
CA GLY A 49 -17.81 14.30 8.87
C GLY A 49 -18.83 15.17 9.63
N PRO A 50 -18.39 15.90 10.68
CA PRO A 50 -19.29 16.64 11.54
C PRO A 50 -20.00 17.76 10.78
N ARG A 51 -21.33 17.80 10.87
CA ARG A 51 -22.19 18.81 10.27
C ARG A 51 -22.09 20.13 11.04
N GLU A 52 -22.52 21.23 10.44
CA GLU A 52 -22.27 22.56 11.04
C GLU A 52 -22.95 22.74 12.41
N HIS A 53 -24.12 22.12 12.62
CA HIS A 53 -24.77 22.08 13.93
C HIS A 53 -24.00 21.21 14.96
N GLU A 54 -23.41 20.09 14.53
CA GLU A 54 -22.56 19.26 15.40
C GLU A 54 -21.27 20.00 15.78
N GLN A 55 -20.68 20.74 14.83
CA GLN A 55 -19.53 21.61 15.09
C GLN A 55 -19.88 22.69 16.13
N GLU A 56 -21.05 23.32 16.02
CA GLU A 56 -21.57 24.27 17.01
C GLU A 56 -21.80 23.62 18.39
N GLU A 57 -22.36 22.42 18.45
CA GLU A 57 -22.52 21.66 19.71
C GLU A 57 -21.17 21.32 20.37
N MET A 58 -20.21 20.85 19.59
CA MET A 58 -18.87 20.48 20.07
C MET A 58 -18.10 21.71 20.55
N LEU A 59 -18.16 22.84 19.82
CA LEU A 59 -17.59 24.12 20.24
C LEU A 59 -18.25 24.63 21.53
N LYS A 60 -19.59 24.56 21.64
CA LYS A 60 -20.34 24.93 22.84
C LYS A 60 -19.98 24.07 24.05
N PHE A 61 -19.76 22.77 23.86
CA PHE A 61 -19.26 21.84 24.89
C PHE A 61 -17.84 22.17 25.36
N LEU A 62 -16.98 22.66 24.44
CA LEU A 62 -15.65 23.19 24.75
C LEU A 62 -15.67 24.61 25.35
N GLY A 63 -16.83 25.29 25.43
CA GLY A 63 -16.94 26.67 25.90
C GLY A 63 -16.43 27.71 24.90
N LEU A 64 -16.47 27.41 23.60
CA LEU A 64 -15.99 28.23 22.48
C LEU A 64 -17.15 28.64 21.56
N LYS A 65 -16.99 29.77 20.87
CA LYS A 65 -18.05 30.35 20.01
C LYS A 65 -17.87 30.06 18.52
N SER A 66 -16.67 29.69 18.07
CA SER A 66 -16.38 29.42 16.65
C SER A 66 -15.08 28.63 16.45
N LEU A 67 -14.91 28.04 15.26
CA LEU A 67 -13.65 27.44 14.81
C LEU A 67 -12.47 28.43 14.81
N GLU A 68 -12.75 29.72 14.59
CA GLU A 68 -11.73 30.78 14.63
C GLU A 68 -11.31 31.13 16.07
N GLU A 69 -12.22 31.05 17.05
CA GLU A 69 -11.85 31.15 18.47
C GLU A 69 -11.02 29.94 18.93
N LEU A 70 -11.39 28.73 18.49
CA LEU A 70 -10.58 27.51 18.69
C LEU A 70 -9.18 27.68 18.09
N THR A 71 -9.11 28.11 16.83
CA THR A 71 -7.85 28.36 16.10
C THR A 71 -6.95 29.32 16.86
N THR A 72 -7.49 30.47 17.27
CA THR A 72 -6.74 31.54 17.95
C THR A 72 -6.28 31.15 19.37
N LYS A 73 -6.90 30.14 19.98
CA LYS A 73 -6.50 29.58 21.28
C LYS A 73 -5.57 28.37 21.16
N ALA A 74 -5.61 27.63 20.05
CA ALA A 74 -4.81 26.41 19.85
C ALA A 74 -3.47 26.69 19.17
N VAL A 75 -3.43 27.60 18.19
CA VAL A 75 -2.23 27.89 17.38
C VAL A 75 -1.53 29.16 17.91
N PRO A 76 -0.24 29.11 18.25
CA PRO A 76 0.53 30.27 18.70
C PRO A 76 0.44 31.48 17.75
N ALA A 77 0.16 32.66 18.31
CA ALA A 77 -0.14 33.87 17.54
C ALA A 77 1.03 34.38 16.69
N ASN A 78 2.26 34.03 17.04
CA ASN A 78 3.50 34.35 16.32
C ASN A 78 3.66 33.56 14.99
N ILE A 79 3.00 32.39 14.84
CA ILE A 79 3.08 31.55 13.63
C ILE A 79 1.76 31.50 12.82
N LEU A 80 0.71 32.16 13.31
CA LEU A 80 -0.65 32.08 12.77
C LEU A 80 -0.78 32.76 11.39
N PHE A 81 -1.12 31.96 10.37
CA PHE A 81 -1.32 32.40 9.00
C PHE A 81 -2.71 33.03 8.83
N ASN A 82 -2.80 34.33 9.11
CA ASN A 82 -4.03 35.14 9.06
C ASN A 82 -4.46 35.55 7.63
N LYS A 83 -4.35 34.64 6.66
CA LYS A 83 -4.69 34.86 5.24
C LYS A 83 -5.28 33.58 4.62
N ALA A 84 -6.01 33.71 3.52
CA ALA A 84 -6.36 32.56 2.67
C ALA A 84 -5.10 32.02 1.97
N LEU A 85 -5.07 30.72 1.66
CA LEU A 85 -4.05 30.12 0.81
C LEU A 85 -4.21 30.63 -0.64
N ASP A 86 -3.09 30.99 -1.28
CA ASP A 86 -3.07 31.48 -2.67
C ASP A 86 -3.02 30.31 -3.66
N ILE A 87 -4.11 29.53 -3.68
CA ILE A 87 -4.32 28.38 -4.57
C ILE A 87 -5.63 28.54 -5.36
N GLU A 88 -5.88 27.62 -6.29
CA GLU A 88 -7.11 27.63 -7.08
C GLU A 88 -8.37 27.48 -6.22
N ARG A 89 -9.48 28.05 -6.71
CA ARG A 89 -10.81 27.85 -6.10
C ARG A 89 -11.22 26.37 -6.19
N PRO A 90 -12.03 25.86 -5.24
CA PRO A 90 -12.53 24.49 -5.31
C PRO A 90 -13.32 24.25 -6.59
N VAL A 91 -13.17 23.06 -7.17
CA VAL A 91 -14.01 22.53 -8.25
C VAL A 91 -14.97 21.47 -7.71
N THR A 92 -16.10 21.27 -8.39
CA THR A 92 -16.98 20.12 -8.13
C THR A 92 -16.33 18.80 -8.54
N GLU A 93 -16.82 17.68 -8.01
CA GLU A 93 -16.35 16.33 -8.38
C GLU A 93 -16.44 16.05 -9.88
N SER A 94 -17.50 16.54 -10.55
CA SER A 94 -17.67 16.42 -12.00
C SER A 94 -16.70 17.30 -12.80
N GLU A 95 -16.49 18.55 -12.39
CA GLU A 95 -15.46 19.43 -12.98
C GLU A 95 -14.06 18.82 -12.82
N LEU A 96 -13.76 18.19 -11.67
CA LEU A 96 -12.49 17.52 -11.41
C LEU A 96 -12.26 16.32 -12.34
N ILE A 97 -13.19 15.36 -12.38
CA ILE A 97 -13.05 14.12 -13.16
C ILE A 97 -12.88 14.40 -14.65
N ASN A 98 -13.49 15.47 -15.17
CA ASN A 98 -13.27 15.92 -16.54
C ASN A 98 -11.89 16.56 -16.72
N ARG A 99 -11.48 17.48 -15.84
CA ARG A 99 -10.14 18.11 -15.89
C ARG A 99 -8.99 17.10 -15.79
N ILE A 100 -9.08 16.12 -14.88
CA ILE A 100 -8.01 15.13 -14.70
C ILE A 100 -7.95 14.11 -15.85
N ARG A 101 -9.08 13.86 -16.54
CA ARG A 101 -9.09 13.12 -17.82
C ARG A 101 -8.41 13.91 -18.93
N GLU A 102 -8.72 15.20 -19.09
CA GLU A 102 -8.00 16.09 -20.04
C GLU A 102 -6.50 16.22 -19.74
N ILE A 103 -6.07 16.00 -18.49
CA ILE A 103 -4.66 15.92 -18.12
C ILE A 103 -4.09 14.56 -18.52
N ALA A 104 -4.75 13.46 -18.17
CA ALA A 104 -4.31 12.09 -18.53
C ALA A 104 -4.19 11.90 -20.06
N ASP A 105 -5.13 12.43 -20.83
CA ASP A 105 -5.16 12.33 -22.31
C ASP A 105 -4.04 13.12 -23.01
N LYS A 106 -3.25 13.93 -22.28
CA LYS A 106 -2.02 14.57 -22.78
C LYS A 106 -0.79 13.66 -22.67
N ASN A 107 -0.88 12.55 -21.94
CA ASN A 107 0.15 11.51 -21.94
C ASN A 107 -0.02 10.59 -23.14
N GLN A 108 1.09 10.20 -23.76
CA GLN A 108 1.09 9.31 -24.92
C GLN A 108 1.42 7.89 -24.48
N VAL A 109 0.42 7.01 -24.44
CA VAL A 109 0.64 5.59 -24.13
C VAL A 109 1.22 4.87 -25.36
N TRP A 110 2.54 4.72 -25.38
CA TRP A 110 3.33 4.02 -26.40
C TRP A 110 3.75 2.63 -25.91
N ARG A 111 3.94 1.67 -26.83
CA ARG A 111 4.50 0.34 -26.51
C ARG A 111 5.96 0.53 -26.11
N SER A 112 6.32 0.21 -24.87
CA SER A 112 7.59 0.68 -24.28
C SER A 112 8.50 -0.47 -23.87
N TYR A 113 9.28 -0.97 -24.82
CA TYR A 113 10.23 -2.09 -24.65
C TYR A 113 11.59 -1.63 -24.10
N ILE A 114 11.57 -0.62 -23.22
CA ILE A 114 12.78 -0.06 -22.58
C ILE A 114 13.33 -1.03 -21.52
N GLY A 115 12.42 -1.72 -20.80
CA GLY A 115 12.77 -2.59 -19.67
C GLY A 115 13.30 -1.78 -18.49
N MET A 116 14.57 -2.01 -18.13
CA MET A 116 15.25 -1.32 -17.02
C MET A 116 14.52 -1.45 -15.68
N GLY A 117 13.99 -2.65 -15.38
CA GLY A 117 13.22 -2.92 -14.15
C GLY A 117 11.72 -2.65 -14.26
N TYR A 118 11.23 -2.14 -15.39
CA TYR A 118 9.81 -1.84 -15.62
C TYR A 118 9.32 -2.48 -16.93
N TYR A 119 8.36 -3.38 -16.83
CA TYR A 119 7.87 -4.24 -17.92
C TYR A 119 6.34 -4.26 -17.90
N ASN A 120 5.66 -4.10 -19.04
CA ASN A 120 4.20 -4.02 -19.02
C ASN A 120 3.56 -5.39 -18.68
N CYS A 121 2.43 -5.38 -17.98
CA CYS A 121 1.78 -6.62 -17.56
C CYS A 121 0.25 -6.55 -17.60
N CYS A 122 -0.38 -7.71 -17.80
CA CYS A 122 -1.81 -7.89 -17.84
C CYS A 122 -2.37 -7.97 -16.41
N THR A 123 -2.46 -6.83 -15.73
CA THR A 123 -3.10 -6.70 -14.41
C THR A 123 -4.49 -7.36 -14.43
N PRO A 124 -4.74 -8.46 -13.70
CA PRO A 124 -6.01 -9.15 -13.76
C PRO A 124 -7.14 -8.25 -13.24
N HIS A 125 -8.13 -7.95 -14.08
CA HIS A 125 -9.21 -7.01 -13.73
C HIS A 125 -9.95 -7.39 -12.44
N THR A 126 -10.00 -8.68 -12.10
CA THR A 126 -10.60 -9.15 -10.85
C THR A 126 -9.79 -8.74 -9.61
N ILE A 127 -8.46 -8.65 -9.71
CA ILE A 127 -7.59 -8.17 -8.63
C ILE A 127 -7.65 -6.64 -8.56
N MET A 128 -7.62 -5.95 -9.70
CA MET A 128 -7.80 -4.49 -9.77
C MET A 128 -9.09 -4.07 -9.04
N ARG A 129 -10.23 -4.63 -9.47
CA ARG A 129 -11.55 -4.28 -8.96
C ARG A 129 -11.76 -4.65 -7.48
N ASN A 130 -11.30 -5.82 -7.05
CA ASN A 130 -11.62 -6.34 -5.72
C ASN A 130 -10.51 -6.11 -4.66
N ILE A 131 -9.37 -5.51 -5.03
CA ILE A 131 -8.32 -5.08 -4.09
C ILE A 131 -7.95 -3.61 -4.27
N PHE A 132 -7.53 -3.17 -5.46
CA PHE A 132 -7.05 -1.79 -5.66
C PHE A 132 -8.19 -0.77 -5.63
N GLU A 133 -9.33 -1.11 -6.23
CA GLU A 133 -10.54 -0.27 -6.27
C GLU A 133 -11.50 -0.57 -5.09
N ASN A 134 -11.05 -1.35 -4.10
CA ASN A 134 -11.85 -1.81 -2.97
C ASN A 134 -11.42 -1.15 -1.64
N PRO A 135 -12.24 -0.27 -1.03
CA PRO A 135 -11.89 0.40 0.22
C PRO A 135 -11.72 -0.57 1.41
N GLY A 136 -12.24 -1.79 1.33
CA GLY A 136 -12.00 -2.86 2.30
C GLY A 136 -10.56 -3.41 2.29
N TRP A 137 -9.74 -3.07 1.28
CA TRP A 137 -8.31 -3.40 1.19
C TRP A 137 -7.38 -2.17 1.25
N THR A 138 -7.85 -1.00 0.83
CA THR A 138 -7.01 0.20 0.69
C THR A 138 -7.01 1.11 1.91
N THR A 139 -8.06 1.12 2.73
CA THR A 139 -8.23 2.14 3.80
C THR A 139 -7.59 1.77 5.14
N GLN A 140 -7.37 0.49 5.42
CA GLN A 140 -6.64 0.06 6.62
C GLN A 140 -5.14 0.40 6.53
N TYR A 141 -4.46 0.51 7.68
CA TYR A 141 -3.01 0.71 7.74
C TYR A 141 -2.26 -0.53 8.25
N THR A 142 -0.97 -0.37 8.56
CA THR A 142 -0.06 -1.39 9.07
C THR A 142 -0.72 -2.30 10.11
N PRO A 143 -0.59 -3.65 10.02
CA PRO A 143 -1.27 -4.59 10.90
C PRO A 143 -0.62 -4.65 12.30
N TYR A 144 -0.77 -3.57 13.07
CA TYR A 144 -0.33 -3.46 14.47
C TYR A 144 -1.21 -4.28 15.42
N GLN A 145 -2.49 -4.43 15.09
CA GLN A 145 -3.46 -5.26 15.80
C GLN A 145 -3.75 -6.51 14.94
N PRO A 146 -3.00 -7.62 15.12
CA PRO A 146 -3.04 -8.75 14.19
C PRO A 146 -4.39 -9.48 14.16
N GLU A 147 -5.13 -9.50 15.27
CA GLU A 147 -6.37 -10.26 15.43
C GLU A 147 -7.50 -9.76 14.51
N ILE A 148 -7.46 -8.47 14.17
CA ILE A 148 -8.37 -7.77 13.24
C ILE A 148 -7.65 -7.38 11.93
N ALA A 149 -6.62 -8.16 11.57
CA ALA A 149 -5.77 -7.94 10.39
C ALA A 149 -5.26 -9.25 9.75
N GLN A 150 -5.87 -10.40 10.07
CA GLN A 150 -5.38 -11.70 9.62
C GLN A 150 -5.42 -11.86 8.09
N GLY A 151 -6.28 -11.12 7.39
CA GLY A 151 -6.42 -11.19 5.93
C GLY A 151 -5.21 -10.60 5.21
N ARG A 152 -4.84 -9.36 5.53
CA ARG A 152 -3.64 -8.75 4.94
C ARG A 152 -2.35 -9.40 5.45
N LEU A 153 -2.34 -9.95 6.66
CA LEU A 153 -1.20 -10.72 7.17
C LEU A 153 -1.02 -12.04 6.40
N GLU A 154 -2.09 -12.79 6.11
CA GLU A 154 -2.05 -13.99 5.28
C GLU A 154 -1.58 -13.67 3.85
N SER A 155 -2.10 -12.60 3.26
CA SER A 155 -1.71 -12.16 1.92
C SER A 155 -0.23 -11.71 1.83
N LEU A 156 0.28 -11.03 2.85
CA LEU A 156 1.71 -10.68 2.94
C LEU A 156 2.59 -11.91 3.24
N LEU A 157 2.07 -12.94 3.90
CA LEU A 157 2.77 -14.22 4.03
C LEU A 157 2.83 -14.96 2.68
N ASN A 158 1.74 -14.95 1.90
CA ASN A 158 1.75 -15.47 0.52
C ASN A 158 2.79 -14.73 -0.35
N TYR A 159 2.92 -13.40 -0.22
CA TYR A 159 3.98 -12.63 -0.89
C TYR A 159 5.38 -13.12 -0.48
N GLN A 160 5.63 -13.30 0.81
CA GLN A 160 6.92 -13.79 1.30
C GLN A 160 7.24 -15.20 0.75
N THR A 161 6.29 -16.13 0.82
CA THR A 161 6.46 -17.49 0.27
C THR A 161 6.73 -17.45 -1.23
N MET A 162 5.99 -16.64 -1.98
CA MET A 162 6.21 -16.45 -3.43
C MET A 162 7.62 -15.97 -3.76
N VAL A 163 8.14 -14.99 -3.00
CA VAL A 163 9.51 -14.49 -3.20
C VAL A 163 10.56 -15.54 -2.79
N CYS A 164 10.34 -16.28 -1.70
CA CYS A 164 11.24 -17.36 -1.27
C CYS A 164 11.35 -18.46 -2.33
N ASP A 165 10.20 -19.00 -2.76
CA ASP A 165 10.10 -20.06 -3.76
C ASP A 165 10.72 -19.65 -5.10
N LEU A 166 10.46 -18.41 -5.56
CA LEU A 166 11.01 -17.95 -6.84
C LEU A 166 12.52 -17.66 -6.74
N THR A 167 13.02 -17.08 -5.65
CA THR A 167 14.46 -16.76 -5.50
C THR A 167 15.34 -17.90 -5.01
N GLY A 168 14.75 -18.98 -4.47
CA GLY A 168 15.48 -20.09 -3.86
C GLY A 168 16.11 -19.75 -2.50
N LEU A 169 15.56 -18.76 -1.79
CA LEU A 169 16.07 -18.27 -0.50
C LEU A 169 15.10 -18.55 0.65
N GLU A 170 15.64 -18.58 1.87
CA GLU A 170 14.95 -19.10 3.05
C GLU A 170 13.94 -18.13 3.70
N VAL A 171 14.15 -16.80 3.56
CA VAL A 171 13.27 -15.79 4.16
C VAL A 171 13.14 -14.56 3.27
N ALA A 172 11.92 -14.07 3.08
CA ALA A 172 11.60 -12.79 2.45
C ALA A 172 10.90 -11.83 3.42
N ASN A 173 10.90 -10.54 3.11
CA ASN A 173 10.22 -9.50 3.89
C ASN A 173 8.87 -9.08 3.30
N ALA A 174 8.09 -8.30 4.06
CA ALA A 174 6.79 -7.77 3.65
C ALA A 174 6.93 -6.46 2.84
N SER A 175 7.75 -6.48 1.80
CA SER A 175 8.11 -5.40 0.85
C SER A 175 9.02 -4.25 1.35
N LEU A 176 9.73 -3.67 0.39
CA LEU A 176 10.45 -2.40 0.40
C LEU A 176 9.87 -1.47 -0.69
N LEU A 177 10.46 -0.28 -0.85
CA LEU A 177 9.87 0.82 -1.64
C LEU A 177 10.02 0.67 -3.16
N ASP A 178 11.19 0.24 -3.62
CA ASP A 178 11.52 -0.04 -5.02
C ASP A 178 12.79 -0.92 -5.09
N GLU A 179 13.24 -1.31 -6.30
CA GLU A 179 14.47 -2.10 -6.48
C GLU A 179 15.73 -1.36 -5.99
N GLY A 180 15.89 -0.08 -6.36
CA GLY A 180 17.10 0.69 -6.06
C GLY A 180 17.34 0.81 -4.55
N THR A 181 16.28 1.09 -3.79
CA THR A 181 16.31 1.13 -2.33
C THR A 181 16.49 -0.26 -1.71
N ALA A 182 15.93 -1.32 -2.31
CA ALA A 182 16.17 -2.70 -1.87
C ALA A 182 17.65 -3.13 -2.04
N ALA A 183 18.26 -2.81 -3.18
CA ALA A 183 19.67 -3.08 -3.46
C ALA A 183 20.61 -2.28 -2.56
N ALA A 184 20.29 -1.02 -2.28
CA ALA A 184 21.01 -0.20 -1.32
C ALA A 184 20.92 -0.77 0.12
N GLU A 185 19.76 -1.31 0.51
CA GLU A 185 19.62 -2.04 1.79
C GLU A 185 20.33 -3.40 1.81
N ALA A 186 20.53 -4.06 0.67
CA ALA A 186 21.25 -5.34 0.61
C ALA A 186 22.75 -5.14 0.88
N LEU A 187 23.36 -4.13 0.26
CA LEU A 187 24.74 -3.73 0.54
C LEU A 187 24.87 -3.09 1.93
N GLY A 188 23.85 -2.35 2.38
CA GLY A 188 23.71 -1.91 3.77
C GLY A 188 23.71 -3.09 4.77
N LEU A 189 22.99 -4.18 4.48
CA LEU A 189 22.97 -5.40 5.29
C LEU A 189 24.36 -6.05 5.31
N ALA A 190 25.02 -6.18 4.15
CA ALA A 190 26.37 -6.74 4.07
C ALA A 190 27.37 -5.94 4.93
N HIS A 191 27.36 -4.61 4.85
CA HIS A 191 28.14 -3.74 5.74
C HIS A 191 27.74 -3.94 7.22
N ARG A 192 26.43 -3.97 7.54
CA ARG A 192 25.93 -4.22 8.90
C ARG A 192 26.40 -5.57 9.45
N HIS A 193 26.59 -6.58 8.60
CA HIS A 193 27.03 -7.93 8.94
C HIS A 193 28.55 -8.01 9.22
N ASN A 194 29.41 -7.61 8.28
CA ASN A 194 30.87 -7.82 8.37
C ASN A 194 31.72 -6.56 8.61
N LYS A 195 31.10 -5.37 8.71
CA LYS A 195 31.71 -4.06 9.03
C LYS A 195 32.77 -3.54 8.04
N ARG A 196 32.95 -4.20 6.90
CA ARG A 196 33.87 -3.77 5.84
C ARG A 196 33.35 -2.53 5.12
N LYS A 197 34.25 -1.73 4.52
CA LYS A 197 33.90 -0.42 3.92
C LYS A 197 33.74 -0.40 2.40
N ARG A 198 34.39 -1.30 1.66
CA ARG A 198 34.28 -1.37 0.20
C ARG A 198 33.05 -2.16 -0.21
N VAL A 199 32.25 -1.65 -1.14
CA VAL A 199 31.14 -2.37 -1.78
C VAL A 199 31.41 -2.41 -3.28
N PHE A 200 31.11 -3.54 -3.91
CA PHE A 200 31.28 -3.71 -5.35
C PHE A 200 29.92 -3.87 -6.03
N VAL A 201 29.72 -3.21 -7.16
CA VAL A 201 28.50 -3.27 -7.96
C VAL A 201 28.88 -3.57 -9.39
N SER A 202 28.20 -4.53 -10.03
CA SER A 202 28.45 -4.77 -11.45
C SER A 202 28.05 -3.55 -12.30
N ASP A 203 28.90 -3.21 -13.27
CA ASP A 203 28.59 -2.30 -14.37
C ASP A 203 27.36 -2.74 -15.20
N ARG A 204 26.95 -4.00 -15.07
CA ARG A 204 25.74 -4.57 -15.66
C ARG A 204 24.48 -4.48 -14.78
N VAL A 205 24.50 -3.75 -13.67
CA VAL A 205 23.29 -3.42 -12.89
C VAL A 205 22.49 -2.27 -13.56
N HIS A 206 21.19 -2.18 -13.33
CA HIS A 206 20.36 -1.07 -13.80
C HIS A 206 20.89 0.30 -13.31
N PRO A 207 20.96 1.33 -14.18
CA PRO A 207 21.66 2.59 -13.87
C PRO A 207 21.00 3.40 -12.75
N GLN A 208 19.66 3.36 -12.62
CA GLN A 208 18.97 3.96 -11.47
C GLN A 208 19.33 3.24 -10.17
N THR A 209 19.45 1.91 -10.20
CA THR A 209 19.82 1.07 -9.05
C THR A 209 21.26 1.37 -8.62
N ILE A 210 22.19 1.52 -9.58
CA ILE A 210 23.56 2.01 -9.32
C ILE A 210 23.55 3.40 -8.65
N SER A 211 22.74 4.35 -9.15
CA SER A 211 22.67 5.71 -8.59
C SER A 211 22.13 5.76 -7.17
N VAL A 212 21.06 5.00 -6.85
CA VAL A 212 20.51 4.92 -5.48
C VAL A 212 21.52 4.29 -4.52
N ILE A 213 22.27 3.27 -4.95
CA ILE A 213 23.36 2.68 -4.17
C ILE A 213 24.46 3.71 -3.94
N ALA A 214 24.90 4.46 -4.97
CA ALA A 214 25.96 5.46 -4.86
C ALA A 214 25.58 6.56 -3.84
N THR A 215 24.35 7.09 -3.90
CA THR A 215 23.82 8.04 -2.92
C THR A 215 23.86 7.49 -1.48
N ARG A 216 23.50 6.21 -1.29
CA ARG A 216 23.49 5.55 0.03
C ARG A 216 24.89 5.13 0.52
N ALA A 217 25.80 4.81 -0.39
CA ALA A 217 27.19 4.48 -0.07
C ALA A 217 27.96 5.74 0.35
N ALA A 218 27.82 6.83 -0.41
CA ALA A 218 28.39 8.13 -0.07
C ALA A 218 27.89 8.62 1.30
N SER A 219 26.57 8.51 1.58
CA SER A 219 26.02 8.94 2.87
C SER A 219 26.50 8.10 4.06
N LEU A 220 26.91 6.85 3.85
CA LEU A 220 27.44 5.98 4.90
C LEU A 220 28.97 5.94 4.97
N GLY A 221 29.68 6.72 4.13
CA GLY A 221 31.14 6.71 4.06
C GLY A 221 31.72 5.36 3.61
N LEU A 222 31.03 4.70 2.67
CA LEU A 222 31.44 3.44 2.05
C LEU A 222 32.12 3.70 0.70
N GLU A 223 33.19 2.97 0.43
CA GLU A 223 33.92 3.00 -0.84
C GLU A 223 33.14 2.17 -1.87
N MET A 224 32.56 2.81 -2.89
CA MET A 224 31.83 2.10 -3.95
C MET A 224 32.72 1.91 -5.19
N GLU A 225 32.79 0.68 -5.67
CA GLU A 225 33.48 0.28 -6.89
C GLU A 225 32.48 -0.27 -7.90
N ILE A 226 32.59 0.15 -9.16
CA ILE A 226 31.73 -0.29 -10.27
C ILE A 226 32.62 -0.99 -11.31
N GLY A 227 32.24 -2.17 -11.78
CA GLY A 227 32.95 -2.84 -12.87
C GLY A 227 32.57 -4.31 -13.10
N ASP A 228 33.38 -4.99 -13.90
CA ASP A 228 33.23 -6.40 -14.23
C ASP A 228 33.35 -7.31 -12.99
N VAL A 229 32.26 -8.01 -12.67
CA VAL A 229 32.13 -8.85 -11.48
C VAL A 229 32.93 -10.17 -11.55
N PHE A 230 33.35 -10.61 -12.73
CA PHE A 230 34.24 -11.77 -12.88
C PHE A 230 35.69 -11.42 -12.52
N LYS A 231 36.07 -10.15 -12.73
CA LYS A 231 37.41 -9.59 -12.45
C LYS A 231 37.60 -9.07 -11.01
N VAL A 232 36.57 -9.08 -10.16
CA VAL A 232 36.63 -8.50 -8.80
C VAL A 232 37.67 -9.18 -7.88
N ASP A 233 38.60 -8.40 -7.35
CA ASP A 233 39.54 -8.82 -6.30
C ASP A 233 38.91 -8.70 -4.90
N THR A 234 38.65 -9.86 -4.29
CA THR A 234 38.17 -10.01 -2.90
C THR A 234 39.25 -10.49 -1.92
N SER A 235 40.45 -10.86 -2.40
CA SER A 235 41.52 -11.49 -1.60
C SER A 235 42.02 -10.63 -0.44
N LYS A 236 41.94 -9.31 -0.60
CA LYS A 236 42.22 -8.29 0.42
C LYS A 236 41.23 -8.28 1.59
N LYS A 237 40.14 -9.06 1.52
CA LYS A 237 39.13 -9.25 2.57
C LYS A 237 38.52 -7.93 3.08
N ASN A 238 38.46 -6.92 2.19
CA ASN A 238 37.97 -5.57 2.47
C ASN A 238 36.61 -5.24 1.85
N VAL A 239 36.05 -6.14 1.01
CA VAL A 239 34.73 -5.97 0.38
C VAL A 239 33.62 -6.50 1.29
N ALA A 240 32.63 -5.67 1.61
CA ALA A 240 31.47 -6.02 2.42
C ALA A 240 30.52 -6.96 1.67
N GLY A 241 30.12 -6.55 0.47
CA GLY A 241 29.29 -7.33 -0.43
C GLY A 241 29.49 -6.93 -1.89
N ILE A 242 29.12 -7.85 -2.77
CA ILE A 242 29.06 -7.69 -4.22
C ILE A 242 27.59 -7.67 -4.63
N LEU A 243 27.16 -6.71 -5.47
CA LEU A 243 25.88 -6.75 -6.16
C LEU A 243 26.08 -7.08 -7.64
N LEU A 244 25.41 -8.14 -8.10
CA LEU A 244 25.24 -8.48 -9.51
C LEU A 244 23.76 -8.36 -9.91
N GLN A 245 23.46 -8.49 -11.20
CA GLN A 245 22.08 -8.56 -11.70
C GLN A 245 21.89 -9.80 -12.59
N TYR A 246 20.72 -10.44 -12.51
CA TYR A 246 20.40 -11.70 -13.17
C TYR A 246 18.90 -11.77 -13.54
N PRO A 247 18.50 -11.68 -14.82
CA PRO A 247 19.30 -11.27 -15.98
C PRO A 247 19.89 -9.86 -15.85
N ASP A 248 21.00 -9.60 -16.55
CA ASP A 248 21.73 -8.33 -16.48
C ASP A 248 20.96 -7.16 -17.14
N THR A 249 21.44 -5.93 -16.96
CA THR A 249 20.82 -4.72 -17.52
C THR A 249 20.78 -4.68 -19.06
N ARG A 250 21.52 -5.55 -19.75
CA ARG A 250 21.56 -5.71 -21.22
C ARG A 250 20.87 -7.01 -21.69
N GLY A 251 20.28 -7.78 -20.77
CA GLY A 251 19.50 -9.00 -21.01
C GLY A 251 20.25 -10.32 -20.82
N SER A 252 21.56 -10.30 -20.54
CA SER A 252 22.40 -11.50 -20.46
C SER A 252 22.13 -12.35 -19.22
N ILE A 253 22.28 -13.66 -19.38
CA ILE A 253 22.19 -14.68 -18.32
C ILE A 253 23.51 -15.45 -18.30
N GLU A 254 24.24 -15.37 -17.18
CA GLU A 254 25.62 -15.85 -17.04
C GLU A 254 25.83 -16.65 -15.74
N ASP A 255 26.90 -17.47 -15.68
CA ASP A 255 27.21 -18.31 -14.52
C ASP A 255 28.06 -17.59 -13.47
N PHE A 256 27.39 -17.10 -12.43
CA PHE A 256 28.03 -16.45 -11.30
C PHE A 256 28.55 -17.41 -10.21
N THR A 257 28.45 -18.74 -10.37
CA THR A 257 28.85 -19.72 -9.33
C THR A 257 30.29 -19.48 -8.85
N ARG A 258 31.25 -19.35 -9.78
CA ARG A 258 32.67 -19.06 -9.45
C ARG A 258 32.92 -17.65 -8.90
N VAL A 259 31.99 -16.71 -9.06
CA VAL A 259 32.06 -15.39 -8.41
C VAL A 259 31.66 -15.54 -6.95
N VAL A 260 30.56 -16.26 -6.68
CA VAL A 260 30.06 -16.54 -5.32
C VAL A 260 31.06 -17.35 -4.51
N GLU A 261 31.61 -18.44 -5.06
CA GLU A 261 32.61 -19.29 -4.38
C GLU A 261 33.84 -18.49 -3.91
N ARG A 262 34.40 -17.65 -4.78
CA ARG A 262 35.54 -16.77 -4.45
C ARG A 262 35.17 -15.74 -3.37
N ALA A 263 34.05 -15.07 -3.54
CA ALA A 263 33.56 -14.08 -2.58
C ALA A 263 33.35 -14.70 -1.18
N HIS A 264 32.76 -15.89 -1.12
CA HIS A 264 32.50 -16.62 0.13
C HIS A 264 33.78 -17.10 0.82
N ALA A 265 34.77 -17.59 0.06
CA ALA A 265 36.09 -17.93 0.62
C ALA A 265 36.74 -16.74 1.35
N ASP A 266 36.57 -15.53 0.81
CA ASP A 266 37.01 -14.27 1.41
C ASP A 266 35.96 -13.59 2.31
N LYS A 267 34.89 -14.29 2.70
CA LYS A 267 33.82 -13.85 3.63
C LYS A 267 33.08 -12.56 3.19
N THR A 268 33.05 -12.31 1.89
CA THR A 268 32.25 -11.28 1.22
C THR A 268 30.88 -11.86 0.91
N LEU A 269 29.79 -11.14 1.18
CA LEU A 269 28.45 -11.59 0.79
C LEU A 269 28.19 -11.32 -0.71
N VAL A 270 27.35 -12.13 -1.35
CA VAL A 270 26.87 -11.83 -2.72
C VAL A 270 25.38 -11.59 -2.73
N CYS A 271 24.99 -10.48 -3.35
CA CYS A 271 23.63 -10.02 -3.56
C CYS A 271 23.29 -10.08 -5.06
N ALA A 272 22.07 -10.47 -5.41
CA ALA A 272 21.58 -10.44 -6.79
C ALA A 272 20.31 -9.58 -6.90
N ALA A 273 20.32 -8.57 -7.78
CA ALA A 273 19.10 -7.98 -8.30
C ALA A 273 18.53 -8.90 -9.40
N THR A 274 17.22 -9.19 -9.38
CA THR A 274 16.64 -10.25 -10.23
C THR A 274 15.14 -10.04 -10.50
N ASP A 275 14.63 -10.70 -11.55
CA ASP A 275 13.26 -10.56 -12.05
C ASP A 275 12.42 -11.82 -11.77
N LEU A 276 11.31 -11.68 -11.06
CA LEU A 276 10.47 -12.80 -10.61
C LEU A 276 9.83 -13.62 -11.75
N LEU A 277 9.60 -13.03 -12.93
CA LEU A 277 9.06 -13.76 -14.09
C LEU A 277 10.17 -14.55 -14.78
N SER A 278 11.37 -13.99 -14.88
CA SER A 278 12.54 -14.70 -15.40
C SER A 278 12.85 -15.95 -14.58
N LEU A 279 12.75 -15.89 -13.24
CA LEU A 279 13.01 -17.01 -12.34
C LEU A 279 11.95 -18.12 -12.37
N ALA A 280 10.87 -17.97 -13.16
CA ALA A 280 9.98 -19.07 -13.50
C ALA A 280 10.61 -20.05 -14.51
N LEU A 281 11.63 -19.62 -15.27
CA LEU A 281 12.38 -20.41 -16.26
C LEU A 281 13.90 -20.45 -16.01
N ALA A 282 14.48 -19.39 -15.45
CA ALA A 282 15.90 -19.31 -15.16
C ALA A 282 16.24 -19.87 -13.78
N LYS A 283 17.39 -20.54 -13.66
CA LYS A 283 17.91 -21.11 -12.43
C LYS A 283 17.99 -20.04 -11.34
N PRO A 284 17.27 -20.17 -10.21
CA PRO A 284 17.18 -19.11 -9.22
C PRO A 284 18.49 -18.89 -8.46
N PRO A 285 18.83 -17.66 -8.02
CA PRO A 285 20.15 -17.37 -7.45
C PRO A 285 20.47 -18.12 -6.14
N GLY A 286 19.43 -18.57 -5.42
CA GLY A 286 19.57 -19.47 -4.28
C GLY A 286 20.29 -20.78 -4.60
N GLU A 287 20.17 -21.30 -5.82
CA GLU A 287 20.81 -22.55 -6.29
C GLU A 287 22.26 -22.34 -6.81
N PHE A 288 22.76 -21.11 -6.86
CA PHE A 288 24.19 -20.82 -7.09
C PHE A 288 24.80 -20.00 -5.94
N GLY A 289 24.25 -20.15 -4.74
CA GLY A 289 24.89 -19.78 -3.47
C GLY A 289 24.71 -18.33 -3.02
N VAL A 290 23.94 -17.51 -3.74
CA VAL A 290 23.69 -16.10 -3.38
C VAL A 290 23.12 -15.96 -1.96
N ASP A 291 23.51 -14.90 -1.25
CA ASP A 291 23.11 -14.63 0.14
C ASP A 291 21.81 -13.83 0.25
N ILE A 292 21.58 -12.92 -0.70
CA ILE A 292 20.49 -11.94 -0.72
C ILE A 292 19.97 -11.76 -2.15
N CYS A 293 18.66 -11.84 -2.37
CA CYS A 293 18.01 -11.45 -3.62
C CYS A 293 17.12 -10.22 -3.42
N VAL A 294 17.14 -9.31 -4.38
CA VAL A 294 16.32 -8.08 -4.43
C VAL A 294 15.76 -7.86 -5.83
N GLY A 295 14.79 -6.98 -5.97
CA GLY A 295 14.18 -6.63 -7.25
C GLY A 295 12.84 -5.94 -7.04
N THR A 296 12.00 -5.92 -8.07
CA THR A 296 10.61 -5.46 -8.00
C THR A 296 9.64 -6.60 -8.36
N SER A 297 8.46 -6.62 -7.73
CA SER A 297 7.36 -7.51 -8.14
C SER A 297 6.39 -6.86 -9.13
N GLN A 298 6.72 -5.68 -9.68
CA GLN A 298 5.86 -4.88 -10.57
C GLN A 298 5.14 -5.71 -11.66
N ARG A 299 5.88 -6.52 -12.42
CA ARG A 299 5.32 -7.26 -13.56
C ARG A 299 4.41 -8.43 -13.17
N PHE A 300 4.24 -8.71 -11.88
CA PHE A 300 3.19 -9.63 -11.37
C PHE A 300 1.88 -8.86 -11.16
N GLY A 301 1.34 -8.32 -12.26
CA GLY A 301 0.01 -7.69 -12.27
C GLY A 301 -0.09 -6.31 -11.60
N ILE A 302 0.97 -5.50 -11.59
CA ILE A 302 0.93 -4.09 -11.18
C ILE A 302 1.26 -3.18 -12.39
N PRO A 303 0.43 -2.17 -12.72
CA PRO A 303 0.70 -1.28 -13.86
C PRO A 303 2.03 -0.51 -13.76
N LEU A 304 2.56 -0.06 -14.89
CA LEU A 304 3.83 0.69 -14.98
C LEU A 304 3.83 1.98 -14.13
N GLY A 305 2.68 2.67 -14.08
CA GLY A 305 2.40 3.77 -13.16
C GLY A 305 3.36 4.95 -13.22
N TYR A 306 4.09 5.14 -14.33
CA TYR A 306 5.18 6.09 -14.49
C TYR A 306 6.19 6.09 -13.30
N GLY A 307 6.49 4.89 -12.80
CA GLY A 307 7.51 4.66 -11.76
C GLY A 307 7.02 3.96 -10.50
N GLY A 308 5.71 3.92 -10.26
CA GLY A 308 5.13 3.21 -9.12
C GLY A 308 3.70 3.66 -8.76
N PRO A 309 3.12 3.10 -7.67
CA PRO A 309 3.80 2.29 -6.66
C PRO A 309 4.00 0.83 -7.07
N HIS A 310 5.13 0.24 -6.68
CA HIS A 310 5.46 -1.17 -6.87
C HIS A 310 6.12 -1.72 -5.61
N ALA A 311 5.93 -2.99 -5.28
CA ALA A 311 6.62 -3.59 -4.14
C ALA A 311 8.02 -4.06 -4.52
N GLY A 312 9.05 -3.42 -3.94
CA GLY A 312 10.41 -3.94 -3.97
C GLY A 312 10.49 -5.19 -3.09
N PHE A 313 11.02 -6.30 -3.59
CA PHE A 313 11.20 -7.51 -2.78
C PHE A 313 12.61 -7.59 -2.19
N PHE A 314 12.73 -8.27 -1.05
CA PHE A 314 14.00 -8.58 -0.41
C PHE A 314 13.92 -9.96 0.22
N ALA A 315 14.82 -10.86 -0.16
CA ALA A 315 14.97 -12.18 0.44
C ALA A 315 16.43 -12.48 0.78
N CYS A 316 16.67 -13.31 1.80
CA CYS A 316 18.01 -13.67 2.25
C CYS A 316 18.05 -15.05 2.92
N ARG A 317 19.28 -15.54 3.15
CA ARG A 317 19.55 -16.71 3.99
C ARG A 317 19.11 -16.48 5.44
N GLN A 318 18.58 -17.50 6.11
CA GLN A 318 18.10 -17.48 7.50
C GLN A 318 19.14 -16.89 8.47
N LYS A 319 20.44 -17.14 8.22
CA LYS A 319 21.57 -16.57 8.98
C LYS A 319 21.58 -15.03 9.05
N LEU A 320 20.92 -14.34 8.12
CA LEU A 320 20.88 -12.89 7.98
C LEU A 320 19.58 -12.24 8.50
N VAL A 321 18.54 -13.01 8.85
CA VAL A 321 17.19 -12.51 9.15
C VAL A 321 17.14 -11.45 10.26
N ARG A 322 18.06 -11.49 11.23
CA ARG A 322 18.18 -10.48 12.31
C ARG A 322 18.62 -9.09 11.82
N LEU A 323 19.11 -8.97 10.59
CA LEU A 323 19.51 -7.72 9.94
C LEU A 323 18.56 -7.29 8.80
N MET A 324 17.47 -8.04 8.59
CA MET A 324 16.46 -7.79 7.55
C MET A 324 15.85 -6.38 7.66
N PRO A 325 15.76 -5.59 6.58
CA PRO A 325 15.05 -4.32 6.54
C PRO A 325 13.52 -4.52 6.51
N GLY A 326 12.76 -3.57 7.06
CA GLY A 326 11.29 -3.54 6.96
C GLY A 326 10.53 -4.61 7.75
N ARG A 327 9.21 -4.66 7.52
CA ARG A 327 8.30 -5.63 8.16
C ARG A 327 8.55 -7.05 7.66
N MET A 328 8.17 -8.03 8.48
CA MET A 328 8.19 -9.44 8.12
C MET A 328 7.03 -10.13 8.83
N ILE A 329 6.23 -10.91 8.11
CA ILE A 329 5.17 -11.73 8.69
C ILE A 329 5.79 -13.02 9.23
N GLY A 330 5.31 -13.47 10.39
CA GLY A 330 5.61 -14.79 10.94
C GLY A 330 4.35 -15.46 11.47
N VAL A 331 4.36 -16.79 11.42
CA VAL A 331 3.35 -17.64 12.04
C VAL A 331 3.57 -17.65 13.56
N THR A 332 2.48 -17.66 14.32
CA THR A 332 2.39 -17.66 15.79
C THR A 332 1.18 -18.50 16.20
N ARG A 333 0.90 -18.60 17.50
CA ARG A 333 -0.39 -19.05 18.03
C ARG A 333 -1.17 -17.91 18.69
N ASP A 334 -2.48 -18.10 18.82
CA ASP A 334 -3.37 -17.30 19.67
C ASP A 334 -3.55 -17.93 21.07
N ALA A 335 -4.46 -17.38 21.87
CA ALA A 335 -4.74 -17.85 23.24
C ALA A 335 -5.45 -19.22 23.32
N ASP A 336 -6.06 -19.69 22.22
CA ASP A 336 -6.69 -21.01 22.09
C ASP A 336 -5.72 -22.01 21.41
N GLU A 337 -4.42 -21.67 21.31
CA GLU A 337 -3.35 -22.40 20.61
C GLU A 337 -3.58 -22.61 19.09
N ARG A 338 -4.53 -21.87 18.47
CA ARG A 338 -4.78 -21.90 17.02
C ARG A 338 -3.66 -21.18 16.26
N GLU A 339 -3.35 -21.64 15.05
CA GLU A 339 -2.36 -20.99 14.19
C GLU A 339 -2.86 -19.61 13.71
N ALA A 340 -2.01 -18.59 13.85
CA ALA A 340 -2.31 -17.21 13.51
C ALA A 340 -1.07 -16.48 12.97
N TYR A 341 -1.26 -15.33 12.33
CA TYR A 341 -0.19 -14.53 11.74
C TYR A 341 0.08 -13.26 12.53
N ARG A 342 1.32 -12.78 12.54
CA ARG A 342 1.69 -11.46 13.11
C ARG A 342 2.92 -10.85 12.44
N LEU A 343 3.18 -9.56 12.71
CA LEU A 343 4.49 -8.96 12.48
C LEU A 343 5.53 -9.58 13.42
N ALA A 344 6.65 -10.03 12.85
CA ALA A 344 7.70 -10.81 13.51
C ALA A 344 9.04 -10.07 13.55
N LEU A 345 9.78 -10.29 14.64
CA LEU A 345 11.08 -9.64 14.91
C LEU A 345 11.01 -8.09 14.80
N GLN A 346 9.89 -7.49 15.23
CA GLN A 346 9.63 -6.03 15.15
C GLN A 346 10.71 -5.19 15.83
N THR A 347 11.47 -5.76 16.77
CA THR A 347 12.63 -5.13 17.40
C THR A 347 13.77 -4.78 16.43
N ARG A 348 13.68 -5.12 15.13
CA ARG A 348 14.55 -4.60 14.06
C ARG A 348 14.18 -3.18 13.61
N GLU A 349 12.91 -2.80 13.76
CA GLU A 349 12.29 -1.66 13.07
C GLU A 349 12.45 -0.32 13.82
N GLN A 350 12.27 0.78 13.08
CA GLN A 350 12.47 2.16 13.53
C GLN A 350 11.73 2.50 14.83
N HIS A 351 10.50 2.00 15.01
CA HIS A 351 9.62 2.35 16.13
C HIS A 351 10.10 1.80 17.48
N ILE A 352 10.98 0.78 17.49
CA ILE A 352 11.62 0.24 18.71
C ILE A 352 13.09 0.64 18.79
N ARG A 353 13.85 0.57 17.68
CA ARG A 353 15.32 0.74 17.72
C ARG A 353 15.86 2.08 17.27
N ARG A 354 15.05 3.00 16.74
CA ARG A 354 15.45 4.38 16.38
C ARG A 354 16.73 4.39 15.53
N ASP A 355 17.77 5.11 15.96
CA ASP A 355 19.11 5.19 15.33
C ASP A 355 19.79 3.82 15.13
N LYS A 356 19.36 2.78 15.85
CA LYS A 356 19.95 1.44 15.83
C LYS A 356 19.12 0.45 15.02
N ALA A 357 18.07 0.88 14.32
CA ALA A 357 17.22 0.02 13.50
C ALA A 357 17.99 -0.63 12.33
N THR A 358 17.38 -1.60 11.65
CA THR A 358 17.96 -2.18 10.42
C THR A 358 17.77 -1.28 9.20
N SER A 359 16.78 -0.39 9.22
CA SER A 359 16.48 0.60 8.17
C SER A 359 15.59 1.71 8.76
N ASN A 360 15.45 2.84 8.08
CA ASN A 360 14.50 3.89 8.43
C ASN A 360 13.07 3.61 7.90
N ILE A 361 12.87 2.60 7.05
CA ILE A 361 11.57 2.35 6.41
C ILE A 361 10.42 2.19 7.43
N CYS A 362 9.30 2.85 7.16
CA CYS A 362 8.06 2.76 7.94
C CYS A 362 6.90 2.36 7.04
N THR A 363 6.28 3.29 6.31
CA THR A 363 5.40 2.97 5.18
C THR A 363 6.21 2.20 4.12
N ALA A 364 5.65 1.11 3.60
CA ALA A 364 6.26 0.27 2.56
C ALA A 364 5.32 0.24 1.33
N GLN A 365 5.08 -0.94 0.74
CA GLN A 365 4.27 -1.12 -0.48
C GLN A 365 3.26 -2.28 -0.31
N ALA A 366 2.65 -2.41 0.87
CA ALA A 366 1.88 -3.57 1.30
C ALA A 366 0.71 -3.95 0.37
N LEU A 367 -0.09 -2.99 -0.10
CA LEU A 367 -1.18 -3.23 -1.06
C LEU A 367 -0.67 -3.86 -2.37
N LEU A 368 0.49 -3.41 -2.86
CA LEU A 368 1.06 -3.86 -4.13
C LEU A 368 1.75 -5.22 -3.98
N ALA A 369 2.31 -5.50 -2.80
CA ALA A 369 2.77 -6.84 -2.43
C ALA A 369 1.59 -7.83 -2.37
N ASN A 370 0.45 -7.42 -1.79
CA ASN A 370 -0.78 -8.21 -1.78
C ASN A 370 -1.33 -8.47 -3.19
N MET A 371 -1.38 -7.45 -4.06
CA MET A 371 -1.76 -7.64 -5.47
C MET A 371 -0.81 -8.60 -6.22
N SER A 372 0.50 -8.48 -5.98
CA SER A 372 1.52 -9.38 -6.57
C SER A 372 1.34 -10.83 -6.08
N ALA A 373 1.03 -11.02 -4.80
CA ALA A 373 0.72 -12.34 -4.24
C ALA A 373 -0.57 -12.91 -4.85
N MET A 374 -1.61 -12.09 -5.04
CA MET A 374 -2.86 -12.54 -5.65
C MET A 374 -2.70 -12.86 -7.15
N TYR A 375 -1.81 -12.17 -7.88
CA TYR A 375 -1.41 -12.57 -9.24
C TYR A 375 -0.79 -13.97 -9.22
N ALA A 376 0.16 -14.23 -8.33
CA ALA A 376 0.77 -15.56 -8.19
C ALA A 376 -0.23 -16.65 -7.74
N VAL A 377 -1.19 -16.31 -6.88
CA VAL A 377 -2.28 -17.22 -6.46
C VAL A 377 -3.30 -17.46 -7.58
N TYR A 378 -3.52 -16.49 -8.48
CA TYR A 378 -4.44 -16.61 -9.60
C TYR A 378 -3.88 -17.48 -10.73
N HIS A 379 -2.62 -17.25 -11.10
CA HIS A 379 -1.97 -17.97 -12.20
C HIS A 379 -1.35 -19.30 -11.75
N GLY A 380 -0.93 -19.42 -10.50
CA GLY A 380 -0.20 -20.57 -9.97
C GLY A 380 1.14 -20.82 -10.69
N PRO A 381 1.89 -21.87 -10.30
CA PRO A 381 3.19 -22.15 -10.92
C PRO A 381 3.09 -22.42 -12.43
N ALA A 382 2.02 -23.09 -12.87
CA ALA A 382 1.78 -23.42 -14.27
C ALA A 382 1.46 -22.18 -15.13
N GLY A 383 0.61 -21.27 -14.65
CA GLY A 383 0.25 -20.05 -15.38
C GLY A 383 1.43 -19.10 -15.52
N ILE A 384 2.18 -18.86 -14.43
CA ILE A 384 3.40 -18.04 -14.46
C ILE A 384 4.43 -18.65 -15.44
N ARG A 385 4.61 -19.98 -15.43
CA ARG A 385 5.51 -20.66 -16.39
C ARG A 385 5.06 -20.49 -17.84
N ALA A 386 3.75 -20.54 -18.10
CA ALA A 386 3.20 -20.33 -19.45
C ALA A 386 3.39 -18.88 -19.93
N ILE A 387 3.20 -17.90 -19.04
CA ILE A 387 3.43 -16.47 -19.32
C ILE A 387 4.92 -16.24 -19.61
N ALA A 388 5.82 -16.69 -18.74
CA ALA A 388 7.26 -16.58 -18.94
C ALA A 388 7.72 -17.26 -20.24
N ARG A 389 7.21 -18.46 -20.57
CA ARG A 389 7.51 -19.15 -21.84
C ARG A 389 7.01 -18.38 -23.06
N ARG A 390 5.85 -17.74 -22.98
CA ARG A 390 5.31 -16.93 -24.07
C ARG A 390 6.17 -15.68 -24.32
N VAL A 391 6.60 -14.98 -23.27
CA VAL A 391 7.52 -13.85 -23.39
C VAL A 391 8.85 -14.30 -23.98
N HIS A 392 9.50 -15.30 -23.37
CA HIS A 392 10.78 -15.82 -23.84
C HIS A 392 10.72 -16.34 -25.29
N GLY A 393 9.67 -17.07 -25.67
CA GLY A 393 9.49 -17.57 -27.03
C GLY A 393 9.34 -16.47 -28.08
N LEU A 394 8.67 -15.36 -27.74
CA LEU A 394 8.60 -14.17 -28.59
C LEU A 394 9.97 -13.48 -28.68
N THR A 395 10.72 -13.39 -27.58
CA THR A 395 12.10 -12.84 -27.58
C THR A 395 13.06 -13.71 -28.40
N VAL A 396 12.95 -15.05 -28.34
CA VAL A 396 13.72 -15.96 -29.19
C VAL A 396 13.35 -15.79 -30.67
N ALA A 397 12.06 -15.67 -31.01
CA ALA A 397 11.64 -15.38 -32.38
C ALA A 397 12.18 -14.04 -32.91
N LEU A 398 12.08 -12.97 -32.10
CA LEU A 398 12.68 -11.66 -32.41
C LEU A 398 14.19 -11.77 -32.62
N ALA A 399 14.89 -12.44 -31.70
CA ALA A 399 16.34 -12.61 -31.78
C ALA A 399 16.79 -13.34 -33.04
N GLN A 400 16.16 -14.47 -33.38
CA GLN A 400 16.52 -15.24 -34.58
C GLN A 400 16.15 -14.50 -35.87
N GLY A 401 15.04 -13.76 -35.90
CA GLY A 401 14.66 -12.96 -37.07
C GLY A 401 15.58 -11.75 -37.30
N LEU A 402 15.99 -11.04 -36.24
CA LEU A 402 16.95 -9.95 -36.38
C LEU A 402 18.34 -10.48 -36.80
N LYS A 403 18.78 -11.60 -36.22
CA LYS A 403 20.04 -12.27 -36.56
C LYS A 403 20.05 -12.81 -38.00
N SER A 404 18.92 -13.35 -38.48
CA SER A 404 18.80 -13.82 -39.87
C SER A 404 18.87 -12.70 -40.90
N GLN A 405 18.69 -11.44 -40.48
CA GLN A 405 18.80 -10.24 -41.33
C GLN A 405 20.07 -9.42 -41.01
N GLU A 406 21.12 -10.09 -40.52
CA GLU A 406 22.46 -9.55 -40.28
C GLU A 406 22.54 -8.43 -39.23
N ASN A 407 21.60 -8.37 -38.28
CA ASN A 407 21.79 -7.58 -37.06
C ASN A 407 22.66 -8.36 -36.06
N GLU A 408 23.59 -7.67 -35.40
CA GLU A 408 24.46 -8.27 -34.38
C GLU A 408 23.76 -8.27 -33.02
N LEU A 409 23.75 -9.41 -32.32
CA LEU A 409 23.25 -9.53 -30.95
C LEU A 409 24.43 -9.77 -30.00
N GLU A 410 24.41 -9.10 -28.85
CA GLU A 410 25.42 -9.31 -27.79
C GLU A 410 25.14 -10.57 -26.95
N ASN A 411 23.86 -10.87 -26.69
CA ASN A 411 23.48 -11.88 -25.71
C ASN A 411 23.50 -13.30 -26.31
N GLU A 412 24.26 -14.21 -25.69
CA GLU A 412 24.19 -15.64 -26.00
C GLU A 412 22.98 -16.32 -25.33
N CYS A 413 22.73 -16.00 -24.05
CA CYS A 413 21.58 -16.46 -23.30
C CYS A 413 20.86 -15.28 -22.64
N TYR A 414 19.53 -15.28 -22.69
CA TYR A 414 18.67 -14.16 -22.32
C TYR A 414 17.26 -14.65 -21.96
N PHE A 415 16.50 -13.86 -21.19
CA PHE A 415 15.09 -14.12 -20.90
C PHE A 415 14.19 -13.38 -21.89
N ASP A 416 13.92 -12.10 -21.64
CA ASP A 416 12.98 -11.26 -22.40
C ASP A 416 13.65 -10.09 -23.13
N THR A 417 14.88 -9.78 -22.74
CA THR A 417 15.64 -8.58 -23.11
C THR A 417 16.78 -8.93 -24.06
N LEU A 418 16.93 -8.14 -25.13
CA LEU A 418 18.00 -8.23 -26.13
C LEU A 418 18.76 -6.92 -26.22
N THR A 419 20.08 -6.97 -26.37
CA THR A 419 20.93 -5.84 -26.78
C THR A 419 21.48 -6.11 -28.18
N ILE A 420 21.10 -5.24 -29.12
CA ILE A 420 21.32 -5.39 -30.56
C ILE A 420 22.17 -4.24 -31.08
N LYS A 421 23.20 -4.53 -31.87
CA LYS A 421 23.89 -3.57 -32.72
C LYS A 421 23.21 -3.62 -34.11
N PRO A 422 22.41 -2.60 -34.48
CA PRO A 422 21.59 -2.64 -35.67
C PRO A 422 22.44 -2.59 -36.94
N LYS A 423 21.99 -3.28 -37.99
CA LYS A 423 22.56 -3.19 -39.35
C LYS A 423 22.37 -1.81 -39.97
N ILE A 424 21.22 -1.18 -39.69
CA ILE A 424 20.87 0.16 -40.12
C ILE A 424 21.27 1.20 -39.07
N GLY A 425 21.46 2.46 -39.47
CA GLY A 425 21.84 3.54 -38.55
C GLY A 425 20.81 3.77 -37.44
N ILE A 426 21.26 4.05 -36.22
CA ILE A 426 20.39 4.18 -35.03
C ILE A 426 19.29 5.25 -35.17
N GLU A 427 19.54 6.36 -35.89
CA GLU A 427 18.52 7.37 -36.18
C GLU A 427 17.40 6.85 -37.11
N ARG A 428 17.68 5.85 -37.95
CA ARG A 428 16.66 5.17 -38.76
C ARG A 428 15.80 4.25 -37.89
N VAL A 429 16.42 3.50 -36.97
CA VAL A 429 15.71 2.69 -35.97
C VAL A 429 14.76 3.57 -35.15
N LYS A 430 15.23 4.72 -34.65
CA LYS A 430 14.41 5.71 -33.93
C LYS A 430 13.21 6.18 -34.76
N ALA A 431 13.45 6.70 -35.97
CA ALA A 431 12.38 7.21 -36.82
C ALA A 431 11.33 6.14 -37.17
N ASN A 432 11.76 4.90 -37.39
CA ASN A 432 10.86 3.78 -37.65
C ASN A 432 10.07 3.37 -36.38
N ALA A 433 10.70 3.39 -35.20
CA ALA A 433 10.05 3.11 -33.91
C ALA A 433 9.01 4.19 -33.53
N GLU A 434 9.36 5.47 -33.71
CA GLU A 434 8.47 6.61 -33.52
C GLU A 434 7.23 6.53 -34.44
N ALA A 435 7.42 6.17 -35.71
CA ALA A 435 6.32 5.95 -36.65
C ALA A 435 5.35 4.84 -36.21
N ARG A 436 5.81 3.85 -35.42
CA ARG A 436 4.99 2.77 -34.84
C ARG A 436 4.57 3.00 -33.38
N LYS A 437 4.91 4.16 -32.79
CA LYS A 437 4.70 4.48 -31.37
C LYS A 437 5.29 3.42 -30.44
N ILE A 438 6.55 3.07 -30.71
CA ILE A 438 7.37 2.15 -29.93
C ILE A 438 8.51 2.94 -29.28
N ASN A 439 8.72 2.76 -27.97
CA ASN A 439 9.93 3.19 -27.28
C ASN A 439 10.88 2.00 -27.10
N LEU A 440 12.15 2.21 -27.45
CA LEU A 440 13.26 1.28 -27.22
C LEU A 440 14.30 1.93 -26.31
N ARG A 441 15.19 1.14 -25.71
CA ARG A 441 16.33 1.66 -24.97
C ARG A 441 17.49 1.94 -25.93
N TYR A 442 18.01 3.16 -25.97
CA TYR A 442 19.18 3.52 -26.77
C TYR A 442 20.41 3.65 -25.85
N ASN A 443 21.44 2.83 -26.06
CA ASN A 443 22.65 2.83 -25.23
C ASN A 443 23.72 3.79 -25.81
N PRO A 444 24.63 4.36 -24.98
CA PRO A 444 25.68 5.28 -25.44
C PRO A 444 26.71 4.69 -26.41
N ASP A 445 26.80 3.36 -26.48
CA ASP A 445 27.70 2.62 -27.40
C ASP A 445 27.09 2.39 -28.80
N GLY A 446 25.88 2.91 -29.05
CA GLY A 446 25.15 2.74 -30.31
C GLY A 446 24.33 1.46 -30.40
N THR A 447 24.30 0.63 -29.35
CA THR A 447 23.39 -0.53 -29.26
C THR A 447 21.98 -0.12 -28.87
N VAL A 448 21.01 -0.96 -29.22
CA VAL A 448 19.58 -0.80 -28.91
C VAL A 448 19.13 -1.96 -28.04
N GLY A 449 18.61 -1.64 -26.87
CA GLY A 449 17.95 -2.58 -25.97
C GLY A 449 16.46 -2.71 -26.29
N ILE A 450 15.98 -3.95 -26.39
CA ILE A 450 14.56 -4.29 -26.54
C ILE A 450 14.18 -5.28 -25.45
N SER A 451 13.22 -4.93 -24.60
CA SER A 451 12.71 -5.78 -23.52
C SER A 451 11.24 -6.13 -23.78
N LEU A 452 10.94 -7.39 -24.12
CA LEU A 452 9.56 -7.83 -24.33
C LEU A 452 8.87 -8.14 -23.00
N ASP A 453 7.54 -8.22 -23.03
CA ASP A 453 6.73 -8.41 -21.82
C ASP A 453 5.43 -9.18 -22.07
N GLU A 454 4.65 -9.39 -21.00
CA GLU A 454 3.40 -10.17 -21.04
C GLU A 454 2.38 -9.61 -22.04
N THR A 455 2.38 -8.30 -22.27
CA THR A 455 1.43 -7.64 -23.18
C THR A 455 1.78 -7.82 -24.66
N THR A 456 3.03 -8.21 -24.96
CA THR A 456 3.57 -8.32 -26.33
C THR A 456 2.86 -9.42 -27.13
N LEU A 457 2.39 -9.10 -28.34
CA LEU A 457 1.77 -10.01 -29.32
C LEU A 457 2.75 -10.38 -30.44
N THR A 458 2.41 -11.36 -31.27
CA THR A 458 3.20 -11.69 -32.49
C THR A 458 3.33 -10.48 -33.42
N LYS A 459 2.24 -9.75 -33.65
CA LYS A 459 2.24 -8.51 -34.43
C LYS A 459 3.18 -7.44 -33.84
N ASP A 460 3.36 -7.38 -32.53
CA ASP A 460 4.29 -6.40 -31.93
C ASP A 460 5.75 -6.76 -32.25
N VAL A 461 6.07 -8.06 -32.36
CA VAL A 461 7.37 -8.55 -32.85
C VAL A 461 7.52 -8.31 -34.35
N ASP A 462 6.46 -8.45 -35.14
CA ASP A 462 6.46 -8.10 -36.57
C ASP A 462 6.70 -6.60 -36.79
N ASP A 463 6.03 -5.73 -36.01
CA ASP A 463 6.29 -4.29 -35.99
C ASP A 463 7.75 -3.99 -35.62
N LEU A 464 8.37 -4.76 -34.72
CA LEU A 464 9.79 -4.63 -34.37
C LEU A 464 10.74 -5.09 -35.49
N PHE A 465 10.41 -6.13 -36.26
CA PHE A 465 11.17 -6.48 -37.47
C PHE A 465 11.14 -5.33 -38.48
N GLU A 466 9.96 -4.74 -38.71
CA GLU A 466 9.83 -3.58 -39.60
C GLU A 466 10.54 -2.33 -39.06
N VAL A 467 10.69 -2.16 -37.74
CA VAL A 467 11.51 -1.08 -37.14
C VAL A 467 12.99 -1.20 -37.53
N PHE A 468 13.53 -2.42 -37.53
CA PHE A 468 14.92 -2.73 -37.89
C PHE A 468 15.12 -2.98 -39.40
N GLU A 469 14.09 -2.73 -40.22
CA GLU A 469 14.07 -3.02 -41.67
C GLU A 469 14.43 -4.47 -42.02
N ALA A 470 14.07 -5.41 -41.15
CA ALA A 470 14.22 -6.84 -41.31
C ALA A 470 13.00 -7.43 -42.05
N PRO A 471 13.10 -7.84 -43.33
CA PRO A 471 11.96 -8.35 -44.12
C PRO A 471 11.56 -9.79 -43.73
N THR A 472 11.03 -9.96 -42.52
CA THR A 472 10.55 -11.24 -41.99
C THR A 472 9.36 -11.05 -41.04
N ASN A 473 8.79 -12.14 -40.54
CA ASN A 473 7.71 -12.15 -39.54
C ASN A 473 7.83 -13.38 -38.62
N VAL A 474 7.11 -13.38 -37.50
CA VAL A 474 7.18 -14.46 -36.49
C VAL A 474 6.84 -15.83 -37.11
N ASP A 475 5.79 -15.92 -37.91
CA ASP A 475 5.35 -17.18 -38.52
C ASP A 475 6.42 -17.77 -39.46
N SER A 476 7.11 -16.93 -40.23
CA SER A 476 8.25 -17.32 -41.07
C SER A 476 9.42 -17.86 -40.24
N ILE A 477 9.82 -17.14 -39.19
CA ILE A 477 10.93 -17.54 -38.32
C ILE A 477 10.61 -18.83 -37.56
N VAL A 478 9.39 -19.01 -37.04
CA VAL A 478 8.96 -20.26 -36.39
C VAL A 478 8.88 -21.42 -37.40
N SER A 479 8.31 -21.18 -38.59
CA SER A 479 8.18 -22.21 -39.65
C SER A 479 9.52 -22.68 -40.21
N SER A 480 10.51 -21.78 -40.29
CA SER A 480 11.89 -22.13 -40.69
C SER A 480 12.58 -23.10 -39.72
N GLY A 481 12.08 -23.20 -38.48
CA GLY A 481 12.67 -24.01 -37.43
C GLY A 481 13.84 -23.37 -36.68
N LEU A 482 14.24 -22.14 -37.01
CA LEU A 482 15.34 -21.42 -36.35
C LEU A 482 15.17 -21.25 -34.83
N THR A 483 13.94 -21.33 -34.31
CA THR A 483 13.63 -21.24 -32.88
C THR A 483 13.74 -22.57 -32.12
N LYS A 484 14.01 -23.70 -32.80
CA LYS A 484 14.01 -25.03 -32.18
C LYS A 484 15.33 -25.30 -31.45
N GLY A 485 15.27 -25.50 -30.13
CA GLY A 485 16.45 -25.81 -29.32
C GLY A 485 17.39 -24.62 -29.13
N VAL A 486 16.82 -23.41 -29.03
CA VAL A 486 17.54 -22.15 -28.83
C VAL A 486 16.90 -21.39 -27.65
N GLY A 487 17.72 -20.68 -26.87
CA GLY A 487 17.29 -19.93 -25.69
C GLY A 487 17.44 -20.71 -24.38
N LEU A 488 16.67 -20.32 -23.35
CA LEU A 488 16.77 -20.85 -22.00
C LEU A 488 16.45 -22.36 -21.91
N ASP A 489 15.45 -22.85 -22.66
CA ASP A 489 15.04 -24.27 -22.66
C ASP A 489 16.17 -25.23 -23.15
N SER A 490 17.22 -24.71 -23.79
CA SER A 490 18.43 -25.44 -24.22
C SER A 490 19.70 -25.11 -23.42
N SER A 491 19.61 -24.25 -22.40
CA SER A 491 20.74 -23.71 -21.65
C SER A 491 21.00 -24.46 -20.33
N PRO A 492 22.22 -24.40 -19.76
CA PRO A 492 22.48 -24.86 -18.39
C PRO A 492 21.78 -24.00 -17.32
N PHE A 493 21.15 -22.90 -17.71
CA PHE A 493 20.41 -21.99 -16.84
C PHE A 493 18.91 -22.32 -16.75
N LEU A 494 18.43 -23.41 -17.37
CA LEU A 494 17.03 -23.83 -17.24
C LEU A 494 16.72 -24.26 -15.80
N ARG A 495 15.67 -23.70 -15.21
CA ARG A 495 15.18 -24.05 -13.87
C ARG A 495 14.60 -25.46 -13.86
N THR A 496 15.15 -26.30 -12.99
CA THR A 496 14.67 -27.67 -12.73
C THR A 496 13.85 -27.80 -11.45
N THR A 497 13.99 -26.87 -10.50
CA THR A 497 13.26 -26.86 -9.23
C THR A 497 11.81 -26.42 -9.36
N ALA A 498 10.97 -26.95 -8.48
CA ALA A 498 9.60 -26.49 -8.29
C ALA A 498 9.55 -25.10 -7.60
N TYR A 499 8.36 -24.53 -7.55
CA TYR A 499 7.99 -23.31 -6.85
C TYR A 499 6.48 -23.25 -6.71
N LEU A 500 5.96 -22.51 -5.71
CA LEU A 500 4.53 -22.28 -5.46
C LEU A 500 3.74 -23.59 -5.30
N GLU A 501 4.33 -24.59 -4.63
CA GLU A 501 3.68 -25.88 -4.36
C GLU A 501 2.66 -25.80 -3.21
N HIS A 502 2.73 -24.75 -2.38
CA HIS A 502 1.78 -24.54 -1.28
C HIS A 502 0.32 -24.49 -1.81
N PRO A 503 -0.67 -25.14 -1.15
CA PRO A 503 -2.03 -25.25 -1.67
C PRO A 503 -2.72 -23.92 -2.01
N VAL A 504 -2.31 -22.80 -1.39
CA VAL A 504 -2.83 -21.46 -1.71
C VAL A 504 -2.67 -21.14 -3.21
N PHE A 505 -1.48 -21.35 -3.79
CA PHE A 505 -1.20 -21.07 -5.20
C PHE A 505 -1.82 -22.08 -6.17
N ASN A 506 -2.58 -23.05 -5.66
CA ASN A 506 -3.14 -24.18 -6.39
C ASN A 506 -4.66 -24.35 -6.19
N SER A 507 -5.32 -23.44 -5.44
CA SER A 507 -6.72 -23.58 -4.99
C SER A 507 -7.71 -22.52 -5.50
N TYR A 508 -7.22 -21.50 -6.23
CA TYR A 508 -8.00 -20.28 -6.52
C TYR A 508 -7.90 -19.75 -7.97
N HIS A 509 -7.55 -20.62 -8.94
CA HIS A 509 -7.33 -20.21 -10.34
C HIS A 509 -8.57 -19.78 -11.13
N SER A 510 -9.78 -20.14 -10.69
CA SER A 510 -11.01 -19.64 -11.32
C SER A 510 -11.45 -18.33 -10.66
N GLU A 511 -11.96 -17.37 -11.44
CA GLU A 511 -12.31 -16.04 -10.92
C GLU A 511 -13.29 -16.10 -9.73
N THR A 512 -14.28 -17.00 -9.78
CA THR A 512 -15.21 -17.21 -8.65
C THR A 512 -14.51 -17.71 -7.37
N ARG A 513 -13.40 -18.47 -7.48
CA ARG A 513 -12.59 -18.89 -6.33
C ARG A 513 -11.67 -17.76 -5.87
N MET A 514 -11.05 -17.02 -6.78
CA MET A 514 -10.21 -15.86 -6.49
C MET A 514 -10.99 -14.75 -5.76
N VAL A 515 -12.14 -14.32 -6.28
CA VAL A 515 -13.02 -13.31 -5.63
C VAL A 515 -13.46 -13.76 -4.23
N ARG A 516 -13.79 -15.05 -4.06
CA ARG A 516 -14.12 -15.61 -2.74
C ARG A 516 -12.92 -15.62 -1.79
N TYR A 517 -11.70 -15.87 -2.28
CA TYR A 517 -10.49 -15.81 -1.46
C TYR A 517 -10.20 -14.38 -1.00
N MET A 518 -10.11 -13.42 -1.93
CA MET A 518 -9.89 -12.00 -1.63
C MET A 518 -10.93 -11.48 -0.63
N LYS A 519 -12.22 -11.77 -0.82
CA LYS A 519 -13.28 -11.35 0.11
C LYS A 519 -13.23 -12.09 1.47
N SER A 520 -12.74 -13.33 1.50
CA SER A 520 -12.52 -14.07 2.76
C SER A 520 -11.33 -13.55 3.57
N LEU A 521 -10.38 -12.85 2.95
CA LEU A 521 -9.32 -12.14 3.65
C LEU A 521 -9.77 -10.74 4.06
N GLU A 522 -10.42 -9.99 3.16
CA GLU A 522 -11.01 -8.68 3.45
C GLU A 522 -11.91 -8.70 4.70
N ASN A 523 -12.76 -9.72 4.83
CA ASN A 523 -13.64 -9.88 5.99
C ASN A 523 -12.93 -10.27 7.32
N LYS A 524 -11.60 -10.49 7.32
CA LYS A 524 -10.78 -10.65 8.54
C LYS A 524 -10.13 -9.32 8.99
N ASP A 525 -10.28 -8.27 8.19
CA ASP A 525 -9.53 -7.03 8.32
C ASP A 525 -10.46 -5.86 8.64
N ILE A 526 -10.29 -5.24 9.81
CA ILE A 526 -10.94 -3.95 10.06
C ILE A 526 -10.27 -2.85 9.24
N SER A 527 -11.08 -1.93 8.74
CA SER A 527 -10.76 -0.87 7.78
C SER A 527 -11.84 0.22 7.84
N LEU A 528 -11.65 1.38 7.19
CA LEU A 528 -12.55 2.54 7.32
C LEU A 528 -13.95 2.33 6.71
N VAL A 529 -14.24 1.16 6.11
CA VAL A 529 -15.61 0.76 5.74
C VAL A 529 -16.44 0.25 6.94
N HIS A 530 -15.82 0.12 8.12
CA HIS A 530 -16.43 -0.45 9.33
C HIS A 530 -16.66 0.59 10.43
N THR A 531 -15.59 1.28 10.85
CA THR A 531 -15.56 2.26 11.95
C THR A 531 -14.37 3.21 11.77
N MET A 532 -14.34 4.28 12.57
CA MET A 532 -13.13 5.06 12.80
C MET A 532 -11.93 4.17 13.23
N ILE A 533 -10.74 4.52 12.75
CA ILE A 533 -9.45 3.92 13.16
C ILE A 533 -8.58 5.07 13.71
N PRO A 534 -8.67 5.40 15.02
CA PRO A 534 -8.11 6.64 15.55
C PRO A 534 -6.60 6.55 15.89
N LEU A 535 -5.80 6.11 14.92
CA LEU A 535 -4.35 5.94 15.07
C LEU A 535 -3.62 7.29 15.08
N GLY A 536 -3.12 7.70 16.25
CA GLY A 536 -2.22 8.85 16.42
C GLY A 536 -1.03 8.86 15.44
N SER A 537 -0.70 10.04 14.93
CA SER A 537 0.23 10.35 13.84
C SER A 537 0.08 9.43 12.62
N CYS A 538 -1.15 9.07 12.25
CA CYS A 538 -1.43 8.29 11.04
C CYS A 538 -2.49 8.93 10.14
N THR A 539 -3.26 9.89 10.63
CA THR A 539 -4.33 10.62 9.91
C THR A 539 -5.18 9.70 9.04
N MET A 540 -5.95 8.82 9.68
CA MET A 540 -6.84 7.85 9.03
C MET A 540 -8.12 8.52 8.48
N LYS A 541 -7.96 9.56 7.66
CA LYS A 541 -9.05 10.33 7.05
C LYS A 541 -9.66 9.63 5.83
N LEU A 542 -10.73 10.20 5.28
CA LEU A 542 -11.32 9.75 4.02
C LEU A 542 -10.28 9.65 2.89
N ASN A 543 -10.26 8.51 2.20
CA ASN A 543 -9.67 8.36 0.86
C ASN A 543 -10.83 8.34 -0.13
N SER A 544 -11.14 9.44 -0.83
CA SER A 544 -12.43 9.51 -1.54
C SER A 544 -12.40 8.77 -2.88
N THR A 545 -13.55 8.19 -3.26
CA THR A 545 -13.70 7.49 -4.56
C THR A 545 -13.29 8.39 -5.73
N THR A 546 -13.65 9.68 -5.66
CA THR A 546 -13.36 10.68 -6.70
C THR A 546 -11.87 11.05 -6.78
N GLU A 547 -11.14 10.99 -5.65
CA GLU A 547 -9.68 11.10 -5.64
C GLU A 547 -8.97 9.83 -6.16
N MET A 548 -9.55 8.65 -5.90
CA MET A 548 -9.00 7.35 -6.30
C MET A 548 -9.19 7.04 -7.79
N MET A 549 -10.33 7.40 -8.39
CA MET A 549 -10.68 7.06 -9.78
C MET A 549 -9.59 7.35 -10.84
N PRO A 550 -8.86 8.48 -10.80
CA PRO A 550 -7.80 8.75 -11.77
C PRO A 550 -6.64 7.75 -11.74
N CYS A 551 -6.42 7.05 -10.64
CA CYS A 551 -5.35 6.04 -10.52
C CYS A 551 -5.57 4.80 -11.40
N SER A 552 -6.80 4.58 -11.88
CA SER A 552 -7.14 3.54 -12.87
C SER A 552 -7.17 4.06 -14.31
N PHE A 553 -6.79 5.33 -14.58
CA PHE A 553 -6.83 5.89 -15.94
C PHE A 553 -5.59 5.51 -16.75
N LYS A 554 -5.81 5.01 -17.97
CA LYS A 554 -4.75 4.53 -18.88
C LYS A 554 -3.59 5.51 -19.10
N GLY A 555 -3.91 6.81 -19.18
CA GLY A 555 -2.93 7.89 -19.33
C GLY A 555 -1.97 8.04 -18.14
N PHE A 556 -2.25 7.42 -16.99
CA PHE A 556 -1.35 7.36 -15.83
C PHE A 556 -0.80 5.94 -15.59
N THR A 557 -1.62 4.89 -15.75
CA THR A 557 -1.24 3.50 -15.44
C THR A 557 -0.23 2.89 -16.43
N ASP A 558 -0.33 3.21 -17.72
CA ASP A 558 0.35 2.49 -18.80
C ASP A 558 1.62 3.21 -19.32
N VAL A 559 2.05 4.28 -18.65
CA VAL A 559 3.23 5.05 -19.05
C VAL A 559 4.48 4.51 -18.34
N HIS A 560 5.51 4.15 -19.11
CA HIS A 560 6.80 3.68 -18.58
C HIS A 560 7.60 4.86 -17.98
N PRO A 561 8.25 4.73 -16.80
CA PRO A 561 8.92 5.86 -16.11
C PRO A 561 10.00 6.57 -16.92
N PHE A 562 10.59 5.91 -17.91
CA PHE A 562 11.69 6.43 -18.72
C PHE A 562 11.28 6.70 -20.18
N VAL A 563 9.98 6.90 -20.47
CA VAL A 563 9.58 7.46 -21.77
C VAL A 563 10.16 8.87 -21.97
N PRO A 564 10.42 9.30 -23.23
CA PRO A 564 10.71 10.69 -23.56
C PRO A 564 9.70 11.67 -22.95
N VAL A 565 10.19 12.79 -22.39
CA VAL A 565 9.39 13.68 -21.52
C VAL A 565 8.16 14.25 -22.24
N GLU A 566 8.22 14.45 -23.56
CA GLU A 566 7.11 14.91 -24.39
C GLU A 566 5.96 13.89 -24.57
N GLN A 567 6.16 12.63 -24.14
CA GLN A 567 5.11 11.63 -23.96
C GLN A 567 4.45 11.70 -22.58
N SER A 568 5.04 12.44 -21.63
CA SER A 568 4.58 12.56 -20.23
C SER A 568 3.92 13.91 -19.89
N ARG A 569 3.45 14.68 -20.89
CA ARG A 569 2.98 16.07 -20.72
C ARG A 569 1.82 16.25 -19.73
N GLY A 570 0.95 15.26 -19.59
CA GLY A 570 -0.09 15.22 -18.58
C GLY A 570 0.47 15.08 -17.16
N TYR A 571 1.42 14.16 -16.97
CA TYR A 571 2.18 14.04 -15.72
C TYR A 571 2.91 15.34 -15.40
N GLN A 572 3.62 15.94 -16.36
CA GLN A 572 4.33 17.20 -16.16
C GLN A 572 3.40 18.37 -15.80
N GLN A 573 2.19 18.46 -16.39
CA GLN A 573 1.18 19.44 -15.96
C GLN A 573 0.74 19.18 -14.50
N MET A 574 0.40 17.93 -14.16
CA MET A 574 -0.03 17.57 -12.81
C MET A 574 1.06 17.83 -11.77
N PHE A 575 2.32 17.51 -12.07
CA PHE A 575 3.46 17.78 -11.20
C PHE A 575 3.66 19.28 -10.99
N LEU A 576 3.60 20.11 -12.03
CA LEU A 576 3.72 21.57 -11.88
C LEU A 576 2.54 22.19 -11.10
N GLU A 577 1.32 21.67 -11.29
CA GLU A 577 0.17 22.06 -10.48
C GLU A 577 0.29 21.61 -9.01
N LEU A 578 1.00 20.51 -8.75
CA LEU A 578 1.24 19.97 -7.41
C LEU A 578 2.53 20.50 -6.75
N GLU A 579 3.54 20.99 -7.51
CA GLU A 579 4.74 21.71 -7.01
C GLU A 579 4.40 23.17 -6.65
N ARG A 580 3.35 23.73 -7.25
CA ARG A 580 2.81 25.04 -6.86
C ARG A 580 1.99 24.96 -5.57
N ASP A 581 1.32 23.82 -5.34
CA ASP A 581 0.41 23.63 -4.22
C ASP A 581 1.04 22.83 -3.04
N LEU A 582 2.07 21.98 -3.29
CA LEU A 582 2.91 21.15 -2.40
C LEU A 582 4.35 21.00 -2.98
N PHE A 583 5.17 20.00 -2.59
CA PHE A 583 6.55 19.78 -3.10
C PHE A 583 7.04 18.30 -2.93
N GLN A 584 7.60 17.59 -3.94
CA GLN A 584 7.96 16.10 -4.06
C GLN A 584 9.22 15.59 -3.28
N PRO A 585 9.44 14.26 -2.95
CA PRO A 585 9.02 12.99 -3.58
C PRO A 585 8.33 11.89 -2.68
N ASN A 586 8.94 10.72 -2.36
CA ASN A 586 8.23 9.41 -2.43
C ASN A 586 7.93 8.52 -1.18
N SER A 587 8.42 8.76 0.03
CA SER A 587 7.88 8.14 1.26
C SER A 587 8.35 8.93 2.47
N GLY A 588 7.66 8.91 3.62
CA GLY A 588 7.97 9.85 4.71
C GLY A 588 9.44 9.79 5.16
N ALA A 589 9.91 8.59 5.47
CA ALA A 589 11.30 8.31 5.82
C ALA A 589 12.30 8.57 4.65
N GLN A 590 11.87 8.43 3.39
CA GLN A 590 12.70 8.84 2.24
C GLN A 590 12.74 10.36 2.05
N GLY A 591 11.70 11.10 2.44
CA GLY A 591 11.68 12.55 2.49
C GLY A 591 12.53 13.10 3.64
N GLU A 592 12.60 12.41 4.77
CA GLU A 592 13.62 12.65 5.79
C GLU A 592 15.02 12.46 5.22
N TYR A 593 15.32 11.27 4.66
CA TYR A 593 16.63 10.97 4.08
C TYR A 593 17.03 11.98 2.98
N ALA A 594 16.14 12.29 2.05
CA ALA A 594 16.39 13.25 0.97
C ALA A 594 16.63 14.67 1.48
N GLY A 595 15.82 15.17 2.42
CA GLY A 595 15.99 16.51 2.98
C GLY A 595 17.25 16.65 3.84
N LEU A 596 17.61 15.62 4.62
CA LEU A 596 18.86 15.58 5.37
C LEU A 596 20.07 15.49 4.44
N ARG A 597 19.99 14.76 3.33
CA ARG A 597 21.04 14.76 2.29
C ARG A 597 21.15 16.10 1.57
N ALA A 598 20.05 16.80 1.29
CA ALA A 598 20.08 18.15 0.73
C ALA A 598 20.74 19.16 1.69
N ILE A 599 20.44 19.08 3.00
CA ILE A 599 21.14 19.84 4.05
C ILE A 599 22.65 19.54 4.06
N GLN A 600 23.02 18.25 4.01
CA GLN A 600 24.42 17.84 4.07
C GLN A 600 25.20 18.31 2.83
N CYS A 601 24.64 18.18 1.63
CA CYS A 601 25.24 18.70 0.40
C CYS A 601 25.32 20.24 0.38
N TYR A 602 24.35 20.94 1.01
CA TYR A 602 24.42 22.39 1.23
C TYR A 602 25.55 22.78 2.20
N HIS A 603 25.84 22.00 3.24
CA HIS A 603 27.02 22.21 4.10
C HIS A 603 28.33 21.93 3.37
N GLU A 604 28.40 20.82 2.61
CA GLU A 604 29.55 20.44 1.79
C GLU A 604 29.89 21.53 0.75
N SER A 605 28.89 22.06 0.04
CA SER A 605 29.07 23.14 -0.96
C SER A 605 29.63 24.46 -0.40
N ARG A 606 29.55 24.66 0.93
CA ARG A 606 30.06 25.83 1.64
C ARG A 606 31.41 25.58 2.34
N GLY A 607 32.02 24.42 2.13
CA GLY A 607 33.26 24.02 2.80
C GLY A 607 33.08 23.58 4.26
N HIS A 608 31.87 23.20 4.65
CA HIS A 608 31.51 22.82 6.03
C HIS A 608 31.06 21.34 6.15
N GLY A 609 31.65 20.43 5.38
CA GLY A 609 31.26 19.00 5.37
C GLY A 609 31.33 18.29 6.73
N ASP A 610 32.12 18.80 7.68
CA ASP A 610 32.21 18.31 9.07
C ASP A 610 30.97 18.62 9.95
N ARG A 611 30.04 19.44 9.44
CA ARG A 611 28.72 19.70 10.05
C ARG A 611 27.82 18.49 9.91
N GLN A 612 28.06 17.51 10.77
CA GLN A 612 27.42 16.18 10.76
C GLN A 612 26.51 15.92 11.98
N VAL A 613 26.45 16.81 12.98
CA VAL A 613 25.61 16.60 14.17
C VAL A 613 24.15 16.92 13.86
N CYS A 614 23.27 15.95 14.10
CA CYS A 614 21.82 16.08 13.97
C CYS A 614 21.19 16.03 15.38
N LEU A 615 20.62 17.15 15.81
CA LEU A 615 19.89 17.26 17.08
C LEU A 615 18.47 16.74 16.88
N ILE A 616 17.99 15.84 17.76
CA ILE A 616 16.65 15.23 17.63
C ILE A 616 15.97 15.12 19.01
N PRO A 617 14.79 15.72 19.23
CA PRO A 617 14.00 15.51 20.45
C PRO A 617 13.68 14.04 20.71
N VAL A 618 13.73 13.61 21.97
CA VAL A 618 13.43 12.22 22.35
C VAL A 618 11.98 11.81 22.05
N SER A 619 11.07 12.77 21.90
CA SER A 619 9.67 12.57 21.47
C SER A 619 9.51 12.28 19.97
N ALA A 620 10.47 12.68 19.12
CA ALA A 620 10.35 12.54 17.67
C ALA A 620 10.12 11.09 17.24
N HIS A 621 9.49 10.87 16.09
CA HIS A 621 9.22 9.53 15.56
C HIS A 621 10.53 8.74 15.33
N GLY A 622 10.42 7.40 15.25
CA GLY A 622 11.59 6.53 15.18
C GLY A 622 12.31 6.57 13.83
N THR A 623 11.65 7.08 12.79
CA THR A 623 12.23 7.31 11.46
C THR A 623 13.30 8.40 11.53
N ASN A 624 13.03 9.54 12.17
CA ASN A 624 13.91 10.72 12.20
C ASN A 624 15.38 10.36 12.57
N PRO A 625 15.66 9.66 13.69
CA PRO A 625 17.03 9.25 14.04
C PRO A 625 17.59 8.12 13.15
N ALA A 626 16.74 7.26 12.57
CA ALA A 626 17.19 6.25 11.61
C ALA A 626 17.59 6.88 10.26
N SER A 627 16.82 7.87 9.79
CA SER A 627 17.09 8.65 8.58
C SER A 627 18.34 9.52 8.73
N ALA A 628 18.58 10.11 9.91
CA ALA A 628 19.81 10.83 10.22
C ALA A 628 21.04 9.88 10.23
N GLN A 629 20.95 8.73 10.91
CA GLN A 629 22.01 7.71 10.88
C GLN A 629 22.30 7.24 9.43
N MET A 630 21.26 7.05 8.63
CA MET A 630 21.33 6.64 7.22
C MET A 630 21.92 7.73 6.31
N ALA A 631 21.68 9.01 6.62
CA ALA A 631 22.24 10.17 5.91
C ALA A 631 23.73 10.44 6.23
N GLY A 632 24.29 9.74 7.22
CA GLY A 632 25.68 9.88 7.69
C GLY A 632 25.84 10.75 8.95
N MET A 633 24.74 11.22 9.52
CA MET A 633 24.75 12.19 10.61
C MET A 633 24.91 11.52 11.98
N LYS A 634 25.59 12.21 12.89
CA LYS A 634 25.69 11.85 14.30
C LYS A 634 24.45 12.35 15.03
N VAL A 635 23.55 11.44 15.39
CA VAL A 635 22.36 11.75 16.21
C VAL A 635 22.79 12.09 17.64
N GLU A 636 22.32 13.24 18.14
CA GLU A 636 22.43 13.66 19.55
C GLU A 636 21.02 14.00 20.08
N PRO A 637 20.59 13.45 21.22
CA PRO A 637 19.22 13.63 21.71
C PRO A 637 19.01 15.00 22.35
N ILE A 638 17.84 15.60 22.13
CA ILE A 638 17.35 16.76 22.88
C ILE A 638 16.28 16.29 23.87
N HIS A 639 16.39 16.73 25.13
CA HIS A 639 15.43 16.40 26.17
C HIS A 639 14.08 17.07 25.96
N VAL A 640 13.07 16.48 26.59
CA VAL A 640 11.67 16.94 26.60
C VAL A 640 11.24 17.07 28.05
N LYS A 641 10.57 18.17 28.38
CA LYS A 641 10.13 18.51 29.74
C LYS A 641 8.95 17.64 30.17
N LYS A 642 8.59 17.73 31.46
CA LYS A 642 7.43 17.02 32.04
C LYS A 642 6.07 17.40 31.43
N ASP A 643 5.99 18.57 30.80
CA ASP A 643 4.82 19.08 30.06
C ASP A 643 4.77 18.62 28.59
N GLY A 644 5.79 17.93 28.10
CA GLY A 644 5.86 17.45 26.71
C GLY A 644 6.54 18.41 25.71
N SER A 645 6.95 19.60 26.14
CA SER A 645 7.70 20.58 25.32
C SER A 645 9.21 20.31 25.26
N ILE A 646 9.88 20.85 24.24
CA ILE A 646 11.34 20.80 24.08
C ILE A 646 12.04 21.50 25.26
N ASP A 647 13.10 20.88 25.77
CA ASP A 647 14.01 21.50 26.73
C ASP A 647 14.95 22.48 26.00
N VAL A 648 14.53 23.74 25.94
CA VAL A 648 15.25 24.84 25.27
C VAL A 648 16.60 25.14 25.94
N GLU A 649 16.77 24.91 27.24
CA GLU A 649 18.07 25.10 27.90
C GLU A 649 19.03 23.94 27.58
N HIS A 650 18.51 22.71 27.51
CA HIS A 650 19.29 21.59 26.98
C HIS A 650 19.63 21.76 25.49
N LEU A 651 18.72 22.35 24.69
CA LEU A 651 18.99 22.71 23.30
C LEU A 651 20.15 23.70 23.20
N LYS A 652 20.11 24.82 23.94
CA LYS A 652 21.22 25.80 23.99
C LYS A 652 22.55 25.12 24.35
N ALA A 653 22.58 24.32 25.41
CA ALA A 653 23.78 23.60 25.83
C ALA A 653 24.32 22.63 24.75
N MET A 654 23.45 22.04 23.92
CA MET A 654 23.87 21.22 22.77
C MET A 654 24.29 22.05 21.55
N LEU A 655 23.68 23.22 21.33
CA LEU A 655 24.11 24.16 20.30
C LEU A 655 25.51 24.71 20.61
N ASP A 656 25.77 25.12 21.85
CA ASP A 656 27.10 25.59 22.30
C ASP A 656 28.16 24.48 22.15
N LYS A 657 27.85 23.26 22.63
CA LYS A 657 28.72 22.08 22.57
C LYS A 657 29.05 21.63 21.14
N PHE A 658 28.16 21.88 20.17
CA PHE A 658 28.30 21.38 18.80
C PHE A 658 28.34 22.47 17.73
N HIS A 659 28.48 23.74 18.09
CA HIS A 659 28.38 24.91 17.21
C HIS A 659 29.09 24.77 15.85
N GLU A 660 30.34 24.31 15.85
CA GLU A 660 31.16 24.14 14.63
C GLU A 660 30.75 22.94 13.78
N ARG A 661 30.10 21.94 14.39
CA ARG A 661 29.74 20.64 13.78
C ARG A 661 28.22 20.42 13.64
N LEU A 662 27.41 21.42 13.96
CA LEU A 662 25.96 21.36 13.86
C LEU A 662 25.52 21.30 12.40
N SER A 663 24.91 20.18 12.00
CA SER A 663 24.25 20.01 10.70
C SER A 663 22.83 20.57 10.75
N CYS A 664 22.00 20.05 11.66
CA CYS A 664 20.60 20.40 11.74
C CYS A 664 19.94 20.03 13.08
N LEU A 665 18.75 20.60 13.30
CA LEU A 665 17.72 20.07 14.20
C LEU A 665 16.67 19.35 13.35
N MET A 666 16.22 18.16 13.76
CA MET A 666 14.95 17.58 13.32
C MET A 666 13.88 17.83 14.38
N VAL A 667 12.73 18.38 13.99
CA VAL A 667 11.58 18.63 14.87
C VAL A 667 10.28 18.21 14.18
N THR A 668 9.28 17.73 14.90
CA THR A 668 7.93 17.47 14.38
C THR A 668 7.00 18.58 14.89
N TYR A 669 6.14 19.16 14.03
CA TYR A 669 5.22 20.23 14.45
C TYR A 669 3.78 20.03 13.93
N PRO A 670 2.74 20.19 14.76
CA PRO A 670 2.81 20.13 16.24
C PRO A 670 3.52 18.86 16.70
N SER A 671 4.06 18.90 17.91
CA SER A 671 4.85 17.80 18.48
C SER A 671 4.09 16.47 18.43
N THR A 672 4.83 15.37 18.37
CA THR A 672 4.30 14.00 18.46
C THR A 672 3.56 13.70 19.77
N ASN A 673 3.57 14.62 20.73
CA ASN A 673 2.77 14.59 21.95
C ASN A 673 1.35 15.15 21.75
N GLY A 674 0.99 15.61 20.55
CA GLY A 674 -0.30 16.22 20.22
C GLY A 674 -0.42 17.70 20.58
N VAL A 675 0.71 18.43 20.67
CA VAL A 675 0.74 19.79 21.23
C VAL A 675 1.48 20.77 20.33
N PHE A 676 0.90 21.97 20.15
CA PHE A 676 1.60 23.13 19.60
C PHE A 676 2.56 23.71 20.65
N GLU A 677 3.79 24.03 20.24
CA GLU A 677 4.81 24.62 21.11
C GLU A 677 5.01 26.11 20.76
N GLU A 678 4.77 27.00 21.72
CA GLU A 678 4.88 28.46 21.59
C GLU A 678 6.25 28.93 21.03
N THR A 679 7.32 28.22 21.41
CA THR A 679 8.71 28.60 21.18
C THR A 679 9.30 28.07 19.87
N ILE A 680 8.49 27.49 18.97
CA ILE A 680 9.02 26.84 17.74
C ILE A 680 9.83 27.81 16.86
N GLY A 681 9.40 29.07 16.74
CA GLY A 681 10.14 30.10 16.00
C GLY A 681 11.49 30.44 16.63
N ASP A 682 11.55 30.56 17.96
CA ASP A 682 12.78 30.82 18.71
C ASP A 682 13.76 29.64 18.59
N VAL A 683 13.24 28.41 18.63
CA VAL A 683 13.99 27.17 18.43
C VAL A 683 14.61 27.11 17.03
N CYS A 684 13.87 27.49 15.99
CA CYS A 684 14.43 27.62 14.64
C CYS A 684 15.55 28.67 14.58
N GLU A 685 15.32 29.86 15.15
CA GLU A 685 16.29 30.95 15.09
C GLU A 685 17.59 30.60 15.85
N LEU A 686 17.50 29.93 17.00
CA LEU A 686 18.66 29.45 17.76
C LEU A 686 19.53 28.47 16.93
N VAL A 687 18.90 27.55 16.19
CA VAL A 687 19.59 26.61 15.30
C VAL A 687 20.26 27.31 14.12
N HIS A 688 19.57 28.30 13.51
CA HIS A 688 20.12 29.11 12.42
C HIS A 688 21.30 29.98 12.88
N ARG A 689 21.22 30.61 14.05
CA ARG A 689 22.31 31.40 14.64
C ARG A 689 23.57 30.56 14.90
N ALA A 690 23.42 29.26 15.20
CA ALA A 690 24.51 28.29 15.33
C ALA A 690 24.99 27.67 13.99
N GLY A 691 24.53 28.19 12.85
CA GLY A 691 24.93 27.76 11.50
C GLY A 691 24.31 26.43 11.04
N GLY A 692 23.36 25.88 11.81
CA GLY A 692 22.61 24.67 11.45
C GLY A 692 21.47 24.95 10.46
N GLN A 693 20.75 23.89 10.12
CA GLN A 693 19.49 23.93 9.35
C GLN A 693 18.34 23.33 10.16
N VAL A 694 17.11 23.73 9.85
CA VAL A 694 15.91 23.19 10.48
C VAL A 694 15.21 22.24 9.51
N TYR A 695 15.24 20.95 9.86
CA TYR A 695 14.38 19.95 9.25
C TYR A 695 13.09 19.84 10.08
N LEU A 696 11.94 20.09 9.48
CA LEU A 696 10.64 19.92 10.15
C LEU A 696 9.86 18.76 9.52
N ASP A 697 9.67 17.71 10.31
CA ASP A 697 8.83 16.56 10.03
C ASP A 697 7.35 16.98 9.97
N GLY A 698 6.79 16.93 8.76
CA GLY A 698 5.43 17.34 8.44
C GLY A 698 4.42 16.19 8.43
N ALA A 699 4.71 15.08 9.11
CA ALA A 699 3.72 14.03 9.38
C ALA A 699 2.43 14.59 10.00
N ASN A 700 2.56 15.56 10.91
CA ASN A 700 1.47 16.16 11.67
C ASN A 700 0.87 17.42 10.97
N MET A 701 1.09 17.59 9.67
CA MET A 701 0.58 18.75 8.90
C MET A 701 -0.95 18.85 8.84
N ASN A 702 -1.70 17.82 9.23
CA ASN A 702 -3.16 17.89 9.36
C ASN A 702 -3.66 18.81 10.48
N ALA A 703 -2.74 19.32 11.33
CA ALA A 703 -2.99 20.42 12.26
C ALA A 703 -2.50 21.79 11.75
N GLN A 704 -1.81 21.85 10.60
CA GLN A 704 -1.19 23.08 10.07
C GLN A 704 -1.86 23.67 8.83
N VAL A 705 -2.38 22.85 7.91
CA VAL A 705 -2.80 23.31 6.56
C VAL A 705 -3.82 24.45 6.66
N GLY A 706 -3.48 25.62 6.10
CA GLY A 706 -4.34 26.81 6.13
C GLY A 706 -4.38 27.56 7.47
N LEU A 707 -3.65 27.10 8.49
CA LEU A 707 -3.54 27.72 9.83
C LEU A 707 -2.13 28.25 10.13
N CYS A 708 -1.08 27.52 9.75
CA CYS A 708 0.32 27.96 9.81
C CYS A 708 1.13 27.27 8.70
N ARG A 709 2.39 27.68 8.48
CA ARG A 709 3.24 27.14 7.40
C ARG A 709 4.68 26.97 7.89
N PRO A 710 5.30 25.77 7.80
CA PRO A 710 6.67 25.53 8.29
C PRO A 710 7.71 26.55 7.82
N GLY A 711 7.63 26.96 6.55
CA GLY A 711 8.54 27.95 5.98
C GLY A 711 8.37 29.38 6.51
N ASP A 712 7.26 29.73 7.16
CA ASP A 712 7.06 31.08 7.71
C ASP A 712 7.68 31.23 9.10
N TYR A 713 7.78 30.14 9.87
CA TYR A 713 8.34 30.12 11.23
C TYR A 713 9.72 29.42 11.34
N GLY A 714 10.43 29.26 10.22
CA GLY A 714 11.87 28.95 10.22
C GLY A 714 12.29 27.55 9.75
N SER A 715 11.39 26.69 9.25
CA SER A 715 11.82 25.45 8.59
C SER A 715 12.56 25.72 7.28
N ASP A 716 13.71 25.06 7.08
CA ASP A 716 14.45 25.05 5.81
C ASP A 716 13.94 23.96 4.86
N VAL A 717 13.55 22.81 5.41
CA VAL A 717 13.06 21.65 4.66
C VAL A 717 12.06 20.84 5.48
N SER A 718 10.99 20.37 4.83
CA SER A 718 9.98 19.52 5.42
C SER A 718 9.50 18.44 4.47
N HIS A 719 9.45 17.18 4.90
CA HIS A 719 8.59 16.20 4.21
C HIS A 719 7.14 16.35 4.65
N LEU A 720 6.22 15.97 3.78
CA LEU A 720 4.80 15.76 4.07
C LEU A 720 4.51 14.26 4.01
N ASN A 721 3.41 13.79 4.59
CA ASN A 721 2.87 12.46 4.26
C ASN A 721 1.59 12.65 3.42
N LEU A 722 1.66 12.39 2.12
CA LEU A 722 0.44 12.37 1.30
C LEU A 722 -0.53 11.27 1.75
N HIS A 723 0.02 10.16 2.23
CA HIS A 723 -0.68 9.01 2.82
C HIS A 723 -1.06 9.23 4.30
N LYS A 724 -1.31 10.49 4.67
CA LYS A 724 -1.86 10.94 5.96
C LYS A 724 -2.70 12.20 5.70
N THR A 725 -2.03 13.33 5.44
CA THR A 725 -2.66 14.65 5.35
C THR A 725 -3.43 14.88 4.03
N PHE A 726 -3.06 14.18 2.95
CA PHE A 726 -3.57 14.43 1.60
C PHE A 726 -4.12 13.17 0.90
N CYS A 727 -4.82 12.34 1.68
CA CYS A 727 -5.76 11.30 1.25
C CYS A 727 -5.24 10.10 0.43
N ILE A 728 -3.93 9.93 0.20
CA ILE A 728 -3.42 8.66 -0.38
C ILE A 728 -3.77 7.49 0.58
N PRO A 729 -4.33 6.38 0.09
CA PRO A 729 -4.75 5.26 0.92
C PRO A 729 -3.59 4.58 1.65
N HIS A 730 -3.84 4.19 2.89
CA HIS A 730 -2.88 3.57 3.80
C HIS A 730 -2.47 2.14 3.40
N GLY A 731 -3.28 1.45 2.59
CA GLY A 731 -2.94 0.24 1.83
C GLY A 731 -2.49 -0.97 2.66
N GLY A 732 -2.90 -1.07 3.92
CA GLY A 732 -2.44 -2.08 4.87
C GLY A 732 -1.00 -1.87 5.35
N GLY A 733 -0.40 -0.70 5.11
CA GLY A 733 1.00 -0.37 5.41
C GLY A 733 1.84 0.06 4.20
N GLY A 734 1.20 0.57 3.15
CA GLY A 734 1.81 0.98 1.88
C GLY A 734 0.84 0.82 0.70
N PRO A 735 0.76 1.76 -0.26
CA PRO A 735 1.84 2.66 -0.66
C PRO A 735 1.95 3.93 0.19
N GLY A 736 2.94 4.75 -0.14
CA GLY A 736 2.99 6.13 0.29
C GLY A 736 3.66 7.01 -0.75
N MET A 737 3.44 8.31 -0.60
CA MET A 737 4.34 9.37 -1.09
C MET A 737 4.71 10.26 0.11
N GLY A 738 5.92 10.83 0.10
CA GLY A 738 6.50 11.56 1.25
C GLY A 738 7.22 12.83 0.84
N PRO A 739 6.50 13.82 0.29
CA PRO A 739 7.09 14.78 -0.63
C PRO A 739 7.74 15.96 0.15
N ILE A 740 8.94 16.43 -0.26
CA ILE A 740 9.72 17.46 0.47
C ILE A 740 9.60 18.86 -0.13
N GLY A 741 9.23 19.82 0.73
CA GLY A 741 9.37 21.26 0.47
C GLY A 741 10.70 21.78 0.99
N VAL A 742 11.36 22.63 0.21
CA VAL A 742 12.67 23.21 0.54
C VAL A 742 12.70 24.72 0.32
N LYS A 743 13.49 25.44 1.14
CA LYS A 743 13.88 26.82 0.88
C LYS A 743 14.78 26.94 -0.35
N SER A 744 14.83 28.13 -0.93
CA SER A 744 15.52 28.39 -2.20
C SER A 744 17.02 28.07 -2.20
N HIS A 745 17.69 28.18 -1.05
CA HIS A 745 19.11 27.81 -0.92
C HIS A 745 19.37 26.30 -0.92
N LEU A 746 18.35 25.49 -0.60
CA LEU A 746 18.43 24.02 -0.68
C LEU A 746 17.98 23.46 -2.04
N LYS A 747 17.27 24.24 -2.89
CA LYS A 747 16.79 23.79 -4.20
C LYS A 747 17.88 23.20 -5.12
N PRO A 748 19.13 23.70 -5.17
CA PRO A 748 20.21 23.10 -5.97
C PRO A 748 20.66 21.70 -5.49
N PHE A 749 20.27 21.28 -4.29
CA PHE A 749 20.71 20.03 -3.65
C PHE A 749 19.59 18.99 -3.52
N LEU A 750 18.48 19.19 -4.23
CA LEU A 750 17.41 18.21 -4.37
C LEU A 750 17.90 16.95 -5.13
N PRO A 751 17.26 15.78 -4.93
CA PRO A 751 17.61 14.57 -5.68
C PRO A 751 17.45 14.74 -7.19
N ASN A 752 18.46 14.31 -7.95
CA ASN A 752 18.36 14.10 -9.39
C ASN A 752 18.04 12.62 -9.71
N HIS A 753 18.07 12.25 -10.99
CA HIS A 753 17.92 10.87 -11.44
C HIS A 753 18.69 10.65 -12.76
N PRO A 754 19.42 9.53 -12.96
CA PRO A 754 20.39 9.39 -14.06
C PRO A 754 19.78 9.26 -15.46
N ILE A 755 18.48 9.03 -15.60
CA ILE A 755 17.80 8.77 -16.90
C ILE A 755 16.86 9.90 -17.32
N VAL A 756 16.24 10.60 -16.36
CA VAL A 756 15.28 11.68 -16.59
C VAL A 756 15.54 12.71 -15.50
N GLU A 757 16.04 13.89 -15.89
CA GLU A 757 16.34 14.97 -14.95
C GLU A 757 15.02 15.59 -14.45
N PRO A 758 14.67 15.48 -13.14
CA PRO A 758 13.36 15.94 -12.65
C PRO A 758 13.29 17.46 -12.44
N SER A 759 14.44 18.14 -12.45
CA SER A 759 14.57 19.57 -12.15
C SER A 759 14.25 20.46 -13.35
N SER A 760 13.21 21.29 -13.21
CA SER A 760 12.69 22.23 -14.21
C SER A 760 13.52 23.53 -14.42
N GLY A 761 14.81 23.54 -14.06
CA GLY A 761 15.61 24.77 -13.95
C GLY A 761 16.95 24.75 -14.69
N GLU A 762 17.35 25.91 -15.24
CA GLU A 762 18.61 26.11 -15.98
C GLU A 762 19.90 26.01 -15.12
N ILE A 763 19.77 25.76 -13.81
CA ILE A 763 20.85 25.87 -12.81
C ILE A 763 21.56 24.53 -12.65
N LYS A 764 22.46 24.20 -13.58
CA LYS A 764 23.42 23.10 -13.44
C LYS A 764 24.63 23.55 -12.61
N VAL A 765 24.49 23.57 -11.29
CA VAL A 765 25.55 23.94 -10.34
C VAL A 765 25.96 22.73 -9.52
N ASN A 766 27.10 22.15 -9.92
CA ASN A 766 27.75 20.97 -9.36
C ASN A 766 26.94 19.65 -9.41
N GLU A 767 27.67 18.56 -9.16
CA GLU A 767 27.14 17.21 -9.03
C GLU A 767 26.35 17.12 -7.71
N GLY A 768 25.05 17.39 -7.79
CA GLY A 768 24.15 17.40 -6.64
C GLY A 768 23.82 16.01 -6.09
N LEU A 769 22.81 15.96 -5.22
CA LEU A 769 22.32 14.71 -4.64
C LEU A 769 21.85 13.76 -5.75
N GLY A 770 22.46 12.57 -5.83
CA GLY A 770 22.07 11.51 -6.75
C GLY A 770 20.67 10.96 -6.45
N ALA A 771 20.25 9.93 -7.21
CA ALA A 771 18.94 9.33 -7.02
C ALA A 771 18.75 8.83 -5.57
N VAL A 772 17.57 9.11 -4.99
CA VAL A 772 17.14 8.53 -3.71
C VAL A 772 16.18 7.35 -3.91
N SER A 773 15.58 7.24 -5.09
CA SER A 773 14.54 6.27 -5.46
C SER A 773 14.73 5.83 -6.93
N ALA A 774 14.20 4.65 -7.30
CA ALA A 774 14.44 4.04 -8.62
C ALA A 774 13.69 4.73 -9.79
N ALA A 775 12.64 5.52 -9.50
CA ALA A 775 11.95 6.34 -10.49
C ALA A 775 12.12 7.83 -10.16
N PRO A 776 12.27 8.73 -11.16
CA PRO A 776 12.56 10.15 -10.97
C PRO A 776 11.53 10.89 -10.11
N TYR A 777 10.26 10.50 -10.23
CA TYR A 777 9.12 11.11 -9.51
C TYR A 777 8.52 10.18 -8.44
N GLY A 778 9.09 8.99 -8.25
CA GLY A 778 8.59 7.96 -7.34
C GLY A 778 7.31 7.28 -7.82
N SER A 779 6.35 7.10 -6.91
CA SER A 779 5.05 6.45 -7.18
C SER A 779 4.09 7.40 -7.91
N SER A 780 4.39 7.73 -9.16
CA SER A 780 3.70 8.79 -9.90
C SER A 780 2.18 8.59 -10.03
N ALA A 781 1.71 7.36 -10.18
CA ALA A 781 0.28 7.06 -10.43
C ALA A 781 -0.66 7.33 -9.24
N ILE A 782 -0.15 7.54 -8.02
CA ILE A 782 -0.95 7.89 -6.82
C ILE A 782 -0.89 9.37 -6.43
N LEU A 783 -0.09 10.19 -7.14
CA LEU A 783 -0.11 11.64 -7.00
C LEU A 783 -1.42 12.33 -7.47
N PRO A 784 -2.24 11.78 -8.41
CA PRO A 784 -3.55 12.33 -8.73
C PRO A 784 -4.49 12.47 -7.52
N ILE A 785 -4.36 11.60 -6.50
CA ILE A 785 -5.21 11.58 -5.31
C ILE A 785 -5.05 12.87 -4.50
N SER A 786 -3.81 13.23 -4.15
CA SER A 786 -3.54 14.46 -3.39
C SER A 786 -3.75 15.73 -4.20
N TRP A 787 -3.51 15.68 -5.52
CA TRP A 787 -3.91 16.75 -6.44
C TRP A 787 -5.44 16.94 -6.41
N ALA A 788 -6.20 15.84 -6.50
CA ALA A 788 -7.67 15.85 -6.49
C ALA A 788 -8.22 16.46 -5.20
N TYR A 789 -7.79 15.97 -4.04
CA TYR A 789 -8.17 16.50 -2.73
C TYR A 789 -7.95 18.02 -2.62
N ILE A 790 -6.80 18.52 -3.07
CA ILE A 790 -6.49 19.96 -3.05
C ILE A 790 -7.40 20.76 -4.00
N LYS A 791 -7.64 20.28 -5.23
CA LYS A 791 -8.53 20.97 -6.17
C LYS A 791 -10.01 20.91 -5.76
N LEU A 792 -10.44 19.86 -5.06
CA LEU A 792 -11.81 19.72 -4.55
C LEU A 792 -12.08 20.59 -3.31
N MET A 793 -11.13 20.64 -2.36
CA MET A 793 -11.29 21.38 -1.11
C MET A 793 -11.00 22.88 -1.26
N GLY A 794 -10.00 23.25 -2.08
CA GLY A 794 -9.54 24.63 -2.23
C GLY A 794 -9.11 25.30 -0.92
N PRO A 795 -8.91 26.63 -0.89
CA PRO A 795 -8.29 27.31 0.25
C PRO A 795 -9.19 27.36 1.49
N ALA A 796 -10.51 27.29 1.33
CA ALA A 796 -11.47 27.33 2.43
C ALA A 796 -11.70 25.93 3.03
N GLY A 797 -11.98 24.93 2.20
CA GLY A 797 -12.18 23.55 2.65
C GLY A 797 -10.93 22.99 3.35
N LEU A 798 -9.73 23.25 2.80
CA LEU A 798 -8.48 22.83 3.43
C LEU A 798 -8.26 23.48 4.83
N ARG A 799 -8.64 24.75 5.03
CA ARG A 799 -8.59 25.37 6.37
C ARG A 799 -9.63 24.75 7.30
N LYS A 800 -10.87 24.55 6.82
CA LYS A 800 -11.98 23.98 7.61
C LYS A 800 -11.68 22.54 8.05
N ALA A 801 -11.05 21.74 7.19
CA ALA A 801 -10.58 20.39 7.51
C ALA A 801 -9.63 20.42 8.72
N THR A 802 -8.54 21.20 8.65
CA THR A 802 -7.57 21.37 9.74
C THR A 802 -8.25 21.85 11.04
N GLN A 803 -9.19 22.80 10.95
CA GLN A 803 -9.94 23.30 12.10
C GLN A 803 -10.85 22.23 12.74
N VAL A 804 -11.49 21.39 11.93
CA VAL A 804 -12.36 20.31 12.42
C VAL A 804 -11.55 19.13 12.96
N ALA A 805 -10.39 18.80 12.40
CA ALA A 805 -9.47 17.82 13.00
C ALA A 805 -9.04 18.22 14.43
N ILE A 806 -8.74 19.51 14.63
CA ILE A 806 -8.43 20.06 15.96
C ILE A 806 -9.68 20.07 16.86
N LEU A 807 -10.86 20.41 16.33
CA LEU A 807 -12.13 20.37 17.08
C LEU A 807 -12.44 18.96 17.59
N ASN A 808 -12.34 17.96 16.71
CA ASN A 808 -12.65 16.56 17.00
C ASN A 808 -11.74 16.02 18.11
N ALA A 809 -10.42 16.25 18.01
CA ALA A 809 -9.46 15.84 19.03
C ALA A 809 -9.69 16.52 20.40
N ASN A 810 -9.96 17.83 20.40
CA ASN A 810 -10.26 18.55 21.63
C ASN A 810 -11.60 18.12 22.25
N TYR A 811 -12.62 17.86 21.44
CA TYR A 811 -13.92 17.34 21.89
C TYR A 811 -13.78 16.00 22.61
N MET A 812 -13.08 15.04 21.99
CA MET A 812 -12.83 13.73 22.59
C MET A 812 -11.98 13.83 23.86
N SER A 813 -10.87 14.58 23.84
CA SER A 813 -10.05 14.82 25.05
C SER A 813 -10.90 15.42 26.17
N LYS A 814 -11.78 16.38 25.86
CA LYS A 814 -12.67 17.00 26.86
C LYS A 814 -13.74 16.06 27.39
N ARG A 815 -14.29 15.17 26.55
CA ARG A 815 -15.27 14.16 26.95
C ARG A 815 -14.64 13.06 27.83
N LEU A 816 -13.35 12.79 27.65
CA LEU A 816 -12.61 11.74 28.38
C LEU A 816 -11.87 12.23 29.63
N ASP A 817 -11.71 13.55 29.83
CA ASP A 817 -10.97 14.16 30.96
C ASP A 817 -11.40 13.67 32.37
N SER A 818 -12.66 13.24 32.56
CA SER A 818 -13.16 12.69 33.84
C SER A 818 -12.88 11.20 34.05
N HIS A 819 -12.35 10.50 33.04
CA HIS A 819 -12.17 9.05 33.00
C HIS A 819 -10.70 8.67 32.81
N TYR A 820 -9.99 9.42 31.97
CA TYR A 820 -8.59 9.25 31.64
C TYR A 820 -7.87 10.60 31.69
N LYS A 821 -6.63 10.60 32.18
CA LYS A 821 -5.80 11.78 32.14
C LYS A 821 -5.25 11.97 30.72
N THR A 822 -5.64 13.06 30.05
CA THR A 822 -4.89 13.56 28.89
C THR A 822 -3.49 13.95 29.36
N LEU A 823 -2.43 13.32 28.82
CA LEU A 823 -1.08 13.40 29.37
C LEU A 823 -0.41 14.77 29.14
N TYR A 824 -0.62 15.35 27.97
CA TYR A 824 -0.05 16.63 27.54
C TYR A 824 -1.15 17.53 26.94
N LYS A 825 -1.10 18.82 27.28
CA LYS A 825 -2.01 19.89 26.82
C LYS A 825 -1.20 21.18 26.71
N GLY A 826 -1.55 22.04 25.76
CA GLY A 826 -0.85 23.31 25.50
C GLY A 826 -1.09 24.36 26.59
N SER A 827 -0.48 25.53 26.42
CA SER A 827 -0.62 26.72 27.27
C SER A 827 -2.08 27.09 27.55
N SER A 828 -2.96 26.93 26.57
CA SER A 828 -4.40 27.20 26.60
C SER A 828 -5.25 26.05 27.15
N GLY A 829 -4.64 24.93 27.55
CA GLY A 829 -5.34 23.71 27.96
C GLY A 829 -5.89 22.85 26.82
N LEU A 830 -5.65 23.25 25.57
CA LEU A 830 -6.08 22.56 24.35
C LEU A 830 -5.02 21.58 23.82
N VAL A 831 -5.42 20.69 22.93
CA VAL A 831 -4.55 19.82 22.12
C VAL A 831 -4.59 20.25 20.64
N ALA A 832 -3.74 19.66 19.81
CA ALA A 832 -3.77 19.84 18.35
C ALA A 832 -4.79 18.88 17.70
N HIS A 833 -4.43 18.24 16.58
CA HIS A 833 -5.22 17.19 15.92
C HIS A 833 -5.23 15.81 16.61
N GLU A 834 -4.41 15.62 17.65
CA GLU A 834 -4.22 14.32 18.33
C GLU A 834 -3.94 14.54 19.82
N PHE A 835 -4.15 13.51 20.64
CA PHE A 835 -3.89 13.57 22.08
C PHE A 835 -3.52 12.21 22.69
N ILE A 836 -2.79 12.22 23.81
CA ILE A 836 -2.34 11.02 24.53
C ILE A 836 -3.13 10.81 25.81
N LEU A 837 -3.68 9.61 26.02
CA LEU A 837 -4.26 9.15 27.28
C LEU A 837 -3.25 8.37 28.12
N ASP A 838 -3.10 8.76 29.38
CA ASP A 838 -2.23 8.08 30.34
C ASP A 838 -2.95 6.84 30.94
N ILE A 839 -2.52 5.64 30.51
CA ILE A 839 -3.07 4.34 30.96
C ILE A 839 -2.17 3.71 32.05
N ARG A 840 -1.01 4.31 32.34
CA ARG A 840 0.09 3.65 33.09
C ARG A 840 -0.23 3.35 34.55
N ASP A 841 -1.02 4.20 35.22
CA ASP A 841 -1.41 3.99 36.61
C ASP A 841 -2.29 2.74 36.81
N PHE A 842 -3.05 2.32 35.79
CA PHE A 842 -3.91 1.12 35.88
C PHE A 842 -3.13 -0.18 36.01
N LYS A 843 -1.83 -0.20 35.66
CA LYS A 843 -0.94 -1.33 35.93
C LYS A 843 -0.70 -1.52 37.43
N ARG A 844 -0.77 -0.44 38.22
CA ARG A 844 -0.68 -0.48 39.69
C ARG A 844 -2.03 -0.74 40.36
N THR A 845 -3.13 -0.18 39.85
CA THR A 845 -4.44 -0.25 40.52
C THR A 845 -5.28 -1.47 40.11
N ALA A 846 -5.17 -1.94 38.87
CA ALA A 846 -5.99 -3.02 38.31
C ALA A 846 -5.18 -4.12 37.59
N ASN A 847 -3.84 -4.04 37.57
CA ASN A 847 -2.97 -4.87 36.73
C ASN A 847 -3.25 -4.75 35.21
N ILE A 848 -3.89 -3.65 34.79
CA ILE A 848 -4.27 -3.38 33.39
C ILE A 848 -3.17 -2.60 32.65
N GLU A 849 -2.96 -2.95 31.38
CA GLU A 849 -1.99 -2.35 30.47
C GLU A 849 -2.68 -1.77 29.22
N ALA A 850 -1.98 -0.90 28.50
CA ALA A 850 -2.46 -0.35 27.23
C ALA A 850 -2.77 -1.43 26.18
N ALA A 851 -2.14 -2.61 26.28
CA ALA A 851 -2.45 -3.77 25.44
C ALA A 851 -3.84 -4.34 25.73
N ASP A 852 -4.24 -4.50 27.00
CA ASP A 852 -5.57 -5.03 27.36
C ASP A 852 -6.67 -4.11 26.83
N VAL A 853 -6.52 -2.79 27.02
CA VAL A 853 -7.45 -1.77 26.50
C VAL A 853 -7.50 -1.80 24.97
N ALA A 854 -6.35 -1.95 24.31
CA ALA A 854 -6.27 -2.07 22.85
C ALA A 854 -6.95 -3.34 22.31
N LYS A 855 -6.93 -4.46 23.04
CA LYS A 855 -7.69 -5.68 22.68
C LYS A 855 -9.17 -5.53 22.99
N ARG A 856 -9.53 -4.95 24.13
CA ARG A 856 -10.93 -4.79 24.53
C ARG A 856 -11.72 -3.86 23.60
N LEU A 857 -11.08 -2.84 23.02
CA LEU A 857 -11.69 -2.00 21.98
C LEU A 857 -12.17 -2.78 20.74
N MET A 858 -11.58 -3.94 20.44
CA MET A 858 -12.01 -4.79 19.33
C MET A 858 -13.40 -5.38 19.55
N ASP A 859 -13.74 -5.71 20.80
CA ASP A 859 -15.07 -6.20 21.18
C ASP A 859 -16.14 -5.09 21.08
N TYR A 860 -15.72 -3.83 21.20
CA TYR A 860 -16.54 -2.64 20.92
C TYR A 860 -16.58 -2.27 19.42
N GLY A 861 -15.96 -3.10 18.56
CA GLY A 861 -15.93 -2.93 17.11
C GLY A 861 -14.87 -1.96 16.58
N PHE A 862 -13.92 -1.51 17.40
CA PHE A 862 -12.92 -0.50 17.02
C PHE A 862 -11.50 -1.06 16.88
N HIS A 863 -10.74 -0.51 15.92
CA HIS A 863 -9.29 -0.63 15.93
C HIS A 863 -8.71 0.24 17.05
N ALA A 864 -7.72 -0.27 17.78
CA ALA A 864 -7.07 0.50 18.83
C ALA A 864 -6.33 1.76 18.30
N PRO A 865 -6.21 2.82 19.12
CA PRO A 865 -5.31 3.96 18.85
C PRO A 865 -3.83 3.55 18.80
N THR A 866 -2.96 4.50 18.46
CA THR A 866 -1.51 4.29 18.43
C THR A 866 -1.00 3.97 19.84
N MET A 867 -0.35 2.82 20.01
CA MET A 867 -0.11 2.20 21.31
C MET A 867 1.36 2.29 21.73
N SER A 868 1.60 2.76 22.95
CA SER A 868 2.93 2.84 23.60
C SER A 868 3.99 3.67 22.86
N TRP A 869 3.59 4.58 21.97
CA TRP A 869 4.43 5.59 21.34
C TRP A 869 3.64 6.93 21.24
N PRO A 870 4.26 8.11 21.47
CA PRO A 870 5.66 8.33 21.85
C PRO A 870 6.01 7.94 23.29
N VAL A 871 5.01 7.73 24.16
CA VAL A 871 5.22 7.34 25.55
C VAL A 871 4.84 5.86 25.76
N ALA A 872 5.71 5.09 26.41
CA ALA A 872 5.44 3.68 26.71
C ALA A 872 4.27 3.52 27.70
N GLY A 873 3.33 2.62 27.41
CA GLY A 873 2.17 2.36 28.25
C GLY A 873 1.02 3.38 28.14
N THR A 874 0.99 4.20 27.09
CA THR A 874 -0.14 5.11 26.78
C THR A 874 -0.83 4.74 25.46
N LEU A 875 -1.96 5.41 25.18
CA LEU A 875 -2.65 5.37 23.89
C LEU A 875 -2.71 6.78 23.29
N MET A 876 -2.46 6.92 21.98
CA MET A 876 -2.50 8.19 21.26
C MET A 876 -3.56 8.18 20.15
N ILE A 877 -4.49 9.12 20.26
CA ILE A 877 -5.77 9.19 19.54
C ILE A 877 -5.73 10.37 18.56
N GLU A 878 -5.93 10.10 17.27
CA GLU A 878 -6.13 11.09 16.21
C GLU A 878 -7.41 10.73 15.44
N PRO A 879 -8.52 11.48 15.61
CA PRO A 879 -9.79 11.17 14.93
C PRO A 879 -9.87 11.69 13.48
N THR A 880 -9.02 12.64 13.11
CA THR A 880 -9.14 13.43 11.86
C THR A 880 -10.44 14.25 11.75
N GLU A 881 -10.62 14.93 10.64
CA GLU A 881 -11.80 15.73 10.30
C GLU A 881 -12.96 14.94 9.65
N SER A 882 -12.69 13.71 9.18
CA SER A 882 -13.65 12.95 8.36
C SER A 882 -14.69 12.18 9.17
N GLU A 883 -14.42 11.92 10.44
CA GLU A 883 -15.30 11.17 11.34
C GLU A 883 -16.36 12.10 11.96
N ASP A 884 -17.64 11.71 11.85
CA ASP A 884 -18.75 12.51 12.38
C ASP A 884 -18.87 12.41 13.92
N LYS A 885 -19.65 13.31 14.51
CA LYS A 885 -19.77 13.40 15.98
C LYS A 885 -20.31 12.11 16.60
N VAL A 886 -21.16 11.35 15.90
CA VAL A 886 -21.71 10.08 16.38
C VAL A 886 -20.60 9.03 16.48
N GLU A 887 -19.67 8.97 15.53
CA GLU A 887 -18.54 8.04 15.58
C GLU A 887 -17.50 8.42 16.64
N LEU A 888 -17.20 9.71 16.79
CA LEU A 888 -16.39 10.23 17.90
C LEU A 888 -17.02 9.86 19.26
N ASP A 889 -18.35 9.97 19.37
CA ASP A 889 -19.08 9.64 20.58
C ASP A 889 -19.08 8.14 20.87
N ARG A 890 -19.36 7.27 19.87
CA ARG A 890 -19.27 5.81 20.02
C ARG A 890 -17.90 5.37 20.57
N PHE A 891 -16.82 5.95 20.06
CA PHE A 891 -15.46 5.62 20.55
C PHE A 891 -15.20 6.13 21.97
N CYS A 892 -15.67 7.34 22.30
CA CYS A 892 -15.56 7.85 23.67
C CYS A 892 -16.38 7.00 24.66
N ASP A 893 -17.59 6.59 24.30
CA ASP A 893 -18.42 5.70 25.11
C ASP A 893 -17.79 4.32 25.32
N ALA A 894 -17.17 3.73 24.30
CA ALA A 894 -16.39 2.49 24.43
C ALA A 894 -15.24 2.65 25.45
N LEU A 895 -14.49 3.75 25.39
CA LEU A 895 -13.43 4.03 26.37
C LEU A 895 -14.00 4.29 27.79
N ILE A 896 -15.15 4.96 27.92
CA ILE A 896 -15.81 5.21 29.22
C ILE A 896 -16.32 3.90 29.83
N ALA A 897 -16.91 3.01 29.03
CA ALA A 897 -17.30 1.67 29.45
C ALA A 897 -16.08 0.85 29.90
N ILE A 898 -14.98 0.85 29.13
CA ILE A 898 -13.71 0.23 29.53
C ILE A 898 -13.17 0.83 30.83
N ARG A 899 -13.32 2.14 31.07
CA ARG A 899 -12.90 2.74 32.35
C ARG A 899 -13.70 2.19 33.52
N GLN A 900 -14.98 1.89 33.32
CA GLN A 900 -15.82 1.26 34.32
C GLN A 900 -15.44 -0.23 34.51
N GLU A 901 -15.09 -0.98 33.47
CA GLU A 901 -14.53 -2.34 33.60
C GLU A 901 -13.22 -2.35 34.42
N ILE A 902 -12.31 -1.41 34.13
CA ILE A 902 -11.10 -1.19 34.95
C ILE A 902 -11.49 -0.90 36.41
N LYS A 903 -12.49 -0.03 36.64
CA LYS A 903 -12.95 0.32 37.98
C LYS A 903 -13.56 -0.87 38.72
N ASP A 904 -14.27 -1.75 38.03
CA ASP A 904 -14.83 -2.95 38.65
C ASP A 904 -13.76 -3.99 39.02
N ILE A 905 -12.56 -3.92 38.43
CA ILE A 905 -11.36 -4.62 38.92
C ILE A 905 -10.75 -3.88 40.11
N GLU A 906 -10.60 -2.54 40.05
CA GLU A 906 -10.08 -1.71 41.16
C GLU A 906 -10.92 -1.83 42.46
N ASP A 907 -12.25 -1.88 42.31
CA ASP A 907 -13.22 -2.05 43.39
C ASP A 907 -13.41 -3.54 43.82
N GLY A 908 -12.70 -4.48 43.18
CA GLY A 908 -12.75 -5.92 43.51
C GLY A 908 -14.06 -6.65 43.15
N LYS A 909 -14.83 -6.14 42.19
CA LYS A 909 -16.10 -6.74 41.70
C LYS A 909 -15.89 -7.76 40.57
N MET A 910 -14.74 -7.72 39.89
CA MET A 910 -14.30 -8.68 38.87
C MET A 910 -13.00 -9.36 39.29
N ASP A 911 -12.73 -10.57 38.78
CA ASP A 911 -11.45 -11.25 38.98
C ASP A 911 -10.34 -10.51 38.22
N PRO A 912 -9.19 -10.18 38.84
CA PRO A 912 -8.13 -9.38 38.20
C PRO A 912 -7.39 -10.09 37.06
N ASN A 913 -7.58 -11.40 36.89
CA ASN A 913 -6.97 -12.21 35.82
C ASN A 913 -8.02 -12.73 34.81
N VAL A 914 -9.26 -12.97 35.24
CA VAL A 914 -10.35 -13.50 34.41
C VAL A 914 -11.49 -12.48 34.28
N ASN A 915 -11.26 -11.47 33.44
CA ASN A 915 -12.16 -10.35 33.17
C ASN A 915 -12.11 -9.99 31.67
N PRO A 916 -13.02 -9.14 31.15
CA PRO A 916 -13.11 -8.89 29.72
C PRO A 916 -11.84 -8.27 29.13
N LEU A 917 -11.15 -7.41 29.89
CA LEU A 917 -9.90 -6.79 29.46
C LEU A 917 -8.76 -7.82 29.31
N LYS A 918 -8.65 -8.79 30.21
CA LYS A 918 -7.64 -9.85 30.17
C LYS A 918 -7.94 -10.99 29.20
N MET A 919 -9.21 -11.20 28.86
CA MET A 919 -9.66 -12.24 27.93
C MET A 919 -9.88 -11.75 26.49
N ALA A 920 -9.79 -10.44 26.24
CA ALA A 920 -9.98 -9.85 24.92
C ALA A 920 -8.80 -10.13 23.95
N PRO A 921 -9.05 -10.19 22.62
CA PRO A 921 -10.36 -10.03 21.97
C PRO A 921 -11.17 -11.34 21.99
N HIS A 922 -12.49 -11.23 22.10
CA HIS A 922 -13.38 -12.38 22.18
C HIS A 922 -13.80 -12.84 20.78
N THR A 923 -13.23 -13.95 20.32
CA THR A 923 -13.52 -14.49 18.98
C THR A 923 -14.95 -15.03 18.86
N GLN A 924 -15.51 -15.01 17.64
CA GLN A 924 -16.87 -15.51 17.39
C GLN A 924 -17.07 -16.94 17.92
N GLU A 925 -16.08 -17.82 17.76
CA GLU A 925 -16.10 -19.21 18.24
C GLU A 925 -16.21 -19.28 19.77
N GLN A 926 -15.43 -18.50 20.52
CA GLN A 926 -15.49 -18.44 21.98
C GLN A 926 -16.84 -17.91 22.50
N VAL A 927 -17.52 -17.04 21.74
CA VAL A 927 -18.84 -16.48 22.12
C VAL A 927 -20.01 -17.42 21.81
N ILE A 928 -19.90 -18.28 20.80
CA ILE A 928 -20.98 -19.22 20.40
C ILE A 928 -20.81 -20.66 20.92
N CYS A 929 -19.70 -20.98 21.59
CA CYS A 929 -19.41 -22.33 22.07
C CYS A 929 -20.35 -22.78 23.21
N ASP A 930 -20.83 -24.03 23.14
CA ASP A 930 -21.63 -24.66 24.20
C ASP A 930 -20.91 -24.79 25.55
N ASN A 931 -19.58 -24.64 25.60
CA ASN A 931 -18.79 -24.89 26.80
C ASN A 931 -18.83 -23.69 27.77
N PHE A 932 -19.86 -23.71 28.61
CA PHE A 932 -20.63 -22.54 29.04
C PHE A 932 -20.02 -21.65 30.15
N LYS A 933 -18.76 -21.18 30.01
CA LYS A 933 -18.07 -20.41 31.07
C LYS A 933 -17.90 -18.90 30.83
N ALA A 934 -17.74 -18.41 29.60
CA ALA A 934 -17.32 -17.02 29.35
C ALA A 934 -18.48 -16.03 29.06
N ILE A 935 -19.56 -16.49 28.42
CA ILE A 935 -20.55 -15.66 27.70
C ILE A 935 -21.20 -14.56 28.56
N LYS A 936 -21.40 -14.78 29.87
CA LYS A 936 -22.09 -13.82 30.76
C LYS A 936 -21.36 -12.48 30.95
N LEU A 937 -20.05 -12.40 30.77
CA LEU A 937 -19.33 -11.12 30.80
C LEU A 937 -19.22 -10.46 29.42
N ILE A 938 -19.36 -11.22 28.33
CA ILE A 938 -19.09 -10.73 26.97
C ILE A 938 -20.34 -10.05 26.38
N VAL A 939 -21.52 -10.63 26.58
CA VAL A 939 -22.77 -10.19 25.92
C VAL A 939 -23.44 -9.01 26.65
N ALA A 940 -23.07 -8.73 27.90
CA ALA A 940 -23.72 -7.71 28.73
C ALA A 940 -23.18 -6.27 28.53
N THR A 941 -22.00 -6.10 27.94
CA THR A 941 -21.22 -4.84 28.03
C THR A 941 -21.40 -3.87 26.85
N GLY A 942 -22.16 -4.25 25.82
CA GLY A 942 -22.41 -3.43 24.63
C GLY A 942 -23.80 -2.77 24.57
N ALA A 943 -24.72 -3.14 25.47
CA ALA A 943 -26.13 -2.75 25.38
C ALA A 943 -26.44 -1.49 26.22
N ASN A 944 -26.12 -0.30 25.67
CA ASN A 944 -26.92 0.87 25.98
C ASN A 944 -28.36 0.62 25.46
N GLU A 945 -29.38 1.03 26.22
CA GLU A 945 -30.77 0.53 26.11
C GLU A 945 -31.44 0.72 24.73
N ASN A 946 -30.89 1.57 23.87
CA ASN A 946 -31.42 1.86 22.53
C ASN A 946 -30.96 0.89 21.41
N HIS A 947 -29.96 0.03 21.63
CA HIS A 947 -29.46 -0.91 20.61
C HIS A 947 -29.34 -2.36 21.13
N ILE A 948 -30.50 -2.98 21.37
CA ILE A 948 -30.58 -4.42 21.67
C ILE A 948 -30.26 -5.23 20.41
N ILE A 949 -29.08 -5.85 20.37
CA ILE A 949 -28.79 -6.94 19.42
C ILE A 949 -29.62 -8.16 19.85
N PHE A 950 -30.70 -8.44 19.11
CA PHE A 950 -31.54 -9.62 19.32
C PHE A 950 -30.82 -10.91 18.89
N LEU A 951 -29.97 -11.44 19.77
CA LEU A 951 -29.61 -12.86 19.74
C LEU A 951 -30.84 -13.68 20.16
N VAL A 952 -31.70 -14.01 19.18
CA VAL A 952 -32.89 -14.83 19.37
C VAL A 952 -32.47 -16.28 19.66
N PHE A 953 -32.25 -16.59 20.94
CA PHE A 953 -32.15 -17.96 21.42
C PHE A 953 -33.50 -18.66 21.24
N VAL A 954 -33.66 -19.36 20.11
CA VAL A 954 -34.77 -20.30 19.88
C VAL A 954 -34.55 -21.53 20.77
N SER A 955 -34.88 -21.37 22.05
CA SER A 955 -34.86 -22.45 23.04
C SER A 955 -35.93 -23.48 22.68
N ILE A 956 -35.56 -24.51 21.92
CA ILE A 956 -36.42 -25.67 21.63
C ILE A 956 -36.64 -26.43 22.94
N TYR A 957 -37.73 -26.09 23.62
CA TYR A 957 -38.09 -26.63 24.92
C TYR A 957 -38.59 -28.08 24.79
N VAL A 958 -37.67 -29.04 24.74
CA VAL A 958 -37.99 -30.48 24.76
C VAL A 958 -38.51 -30.85 26.14
N GLY A 959 -39.81 -30.64 26.36
CA GLY A 959 -40.48 -30.81 27.64
C GLY A 959 -40.53 -32.27 28.10
N SER A 960 -39.59 -32.68 28.93
CA SER A 960 -39.59 -33.98 29.62
C SER A 960 -40.72 -34.05 30.66
N HIS A 961 -41.91 -34.46 30.21
CA HIS A 961 -43.02 -34.76 31.10
C HIS A 961 -42.70 -35.96 32.00
N ASN A 962 -42.41 -35.71 33.27
CA ASN A 962 -42.59 -36.73 34.30
C ASN A 962 -43.16 -36.12 35.59
N LYS A 963 -44.41 -36.49 35.91
CA LYS A 963 -45.09 -36.05 37.14
C LYS A 963 -44.72 -37.01 38.27
N GLN A 964 -44.33 -36.50 39.45
CA GLN A 964 -45.09 -36.74 40.70
C GLN A 964 -44.51 -36.06 41.96
N ARG A 965 -45.44 -35.55 42.78
CA ARG A 965 -45.43 -35.48 44.26
C ARG A 965 -44.33 -34.71 45.00
N LEU A 966 -44.69 -33.47 45.35
CA LEU A 966 -44.45 -32.79 46.65
C LEU A 966 -44.61 -33.75 47.87
N PRO A 967 -43.90 -33.53 49.01
CA PRO A 967 -44.30 -32.47 49.94
C PRO A 967 -43.20 -31.64 50.65
N LYS A 968 -43.70 -30.54 51.25
CA LYS A 968 -43.13 -29.57 52.21
C LYS A 968 -42.25 -30.18 53.32
N VAL A 969 -41.33 -29.38 53.91
CA VAL A 969 -41.50 -28.72 55.24
C VAL A 969 -40.34 -27.74 55.58
N TYR A 970 -40.71 -26.45 55.70
CA TYR A 970 -40.36 -25.42 56.70
C TYR A 970 -39.14 -25.48 57.66
N ARG A 971 -38.64 -24.24 57.93
CA ARG A 971 -38.14 -23.62 59.20
C ARG A 971 -36.64 -23.35 59.44
N ASP A 972 -36.32 -22.05 59.33
CA ASP A 972 -35.94 -21.09 60.40
C ASP A 972 -34.66 -21.22 61.27
N ASN A 973 -34.15 -20.03 61.60
CA ASN A 973 -33.37 -19.61 62.78
C ASN A 973 -31.82 -19.77 62.85
N THR A 974 -31.15 -18.66 62.49
CA THR A 974 -30.33 -17.84 63.40
C THR A 974 -29.64 -18.47 64.62
N SER A 975 -28.31 -18.27 64.74
CA SER A 975 -27.72 -17.49 65.85
C SER A 975 -26.21 -17.21 65.66
N THR A 976 -25.73 -16.20 66.37
CA THR A 976 -24.33 -15.72 66.47
C THR A 976 -23.53 -16.47 67.54
N PHE A 977 -22.19 -16.48 67.46
CA PHE A 977 -21.20 -16.25 68.56
C PHE A 977 -19.76 -16.43 67.96
N GLN A 978 -18.91 -15.42 67.77
CA GLN A 978 -18.10 -14.56 68.70
C GLN A 978 -16.68 -15.11 69.04
N HIS A 979 -15.71 -14.20 69.20
CA HIS A 979 -14.25 -14.42 69.31
C HIS A 979 -13.73 -15.32 70.45
N ARG A 980 -12.51 -15.85 70.26
CA ARG A 980 -11.42 -15.77 71.27
C ARG A 980 -10.07 -15.42 70.63
N LYS A 981 -9.16 -14.85 71.44
CA LYS A 981 -7.73 -14.61 71.16
C LYS A 981 -6.85 -15.62 71.91
N GLY A 982 -5.57 -15.71 71.54
CA GLY A 982 -4.48 -16.27 72.36
C GLY A 982 -3.12 -16.01 71.67
N ASP A 983 -2.17 -15.41 72.39
CA ASP A 983 -0.88 -14.95 71.87
C ASP A 983 0.28 -15.82 72.38
N ASP A 984 1.35 -16.04 71.59
CA ASP A 984 2.72 -15.56 71.92
C ASP A 984 3.86 -16.01 70.97
N LYS A 985 4.68 -15.02 70.56
CA LYS A 985 6.18 -14.93 70.57
C LYS A 985 7.06 -16.09 69.99
N ILE A 986 8.26 -15.86 69.40
CA ILE A 986 9.22 -14.75 69.54
C ILE A 986 10.20 -14.58 68.32
N MET A 987 10.60 -13.33 68.06
CA MET A 987 11.82 -12.78 67.38
C MET A 987 12.29 -13.15 65.94
N PHE A 988 12.51 -12.07 65.17
CA PHE A 988 13.41 -11.81 64.01
C PHE A 988 14.90 -11.67 64.47
N PRO A 989 15.97 -11.44 63.63
CA PRO A 989 16.03 -10.61 62.39
C PRO A 989 17.11 -11.06 61.33
N GLN A 990 17.60 -10.37 60.27
CA GLN A 990 17.21 -9.15 59.50
C GLN A 990 17.93 -9.06 58.11
N VAL A 991 17.53 -8.09 57.28
CA VAL A 991 18.34 -7.26 56.33
C VAL A 991 18.79 -7.81 54.95
N LEU A 992 18.63 -6.92 53.95
CA LEU A 992 18.99 -6.94 52.50
C LEU A 992 20.39 -6.28 52.27
N PRO A 993 20.87 -5.81 51.08
CA PRO A 993 20.35 -5.86 49.69
C PRO A 993 21.40 -6.19 48.57
N LEU A 994 20.94 -6.20 47.31
CA LEU A 994 21.63 -5.74 46.07
C LEU A 994 23.01 -6.32 45.66
N ARG A 995 23.07 -7.01 44.50
CA ARG A 995 23.67 -6.49 43.24
C ARG A 995 23.63 -7.49 42.06
N THR A 996 23.41 -6.97 40.86
CA THR A 996 23.82 -7.53 39.55
C THR A 996 25.23 -6.98 39.20
N PRO A 997 25.92 -7.34 38.09
CA PRO A 997 25.47 -8.04 36.86
C PRO A 997 26.50 -9.05 36.28
N THR A 998 26.54 -9.12 34.93
CA THR A 998 27.52 -9.71 33.99
C THR A 998 27.29 -11.11 33.42
N CYS A 999 27.38 -11.16 32.09
CA CYS A 999 27.25 -12.32 31.22
C CYS A 999 28.58 -13.09 31.14
N PHE A 1000 28.53 -14.32 30.62
CA PHE A 1000 29.39 -14.68 29.49
C PHE A 1000 28.74 -15.77 28.62
N ASN A 1001 28.90 -15.65 27.29
CA ASN A 1001 28.62 -16.74 26.36
C ASN A 1001 29.84 -17.65 26.30
N TYR A 1002 29.63 -18.97 26.25
CA TYR A 1002 30.35 -19.87 25.33
C TYR A 1002 29.72 -21.26 25.36
N PHE A 1003 29.35 -21.79 24.20
CA PHE A 1003 29.58 -23.19 23.86
C PHE A 1003 29.52 -23.39 22.35
N ALA A 1004 30.59 -23.93 21.79
CA ALA A 1004 30.65 -24.54 20.48
C ALA A 1004 31.30 -25.93 20.66
N ALA A 1005 31.00 -26.84 19.73
CA ALA A 1005 31.43 -28.23 19.62
C ALA A 1005 32.57 -28.73 20.55
N GLY A 1006 32.24 -29.76 21.35
CA GLY A 1006 33.20 -30.68 21.96
C GLY A 1006 32.62 -32.09 21.92
N GLU A 1007 33.19 -32.97 21.11
CA GLU A 1007 32.64 -34.30 20.82
C GLU A 1007 33.18 -35.42 21.73
N SER A 1008 32.43 -36.53 21.72
CA SER A 1008 32.90 -37.92 21.86
C SER A 1008 33.13 -38.55 23.24
N SER A 1009 32.41 -39.68 23.43
CA SER A 1009 32.72 -40.86 24.27
C SER A 1009 32.72 -40.74 25.82
N GLY A 1010 32.23 -41.74 26.58
CA GLY A 1010 31.39 -42.88 26.16
C GLY A 1010 31.39 -44.10 27.11
N SER A 1011 30.21 -44.60 27.45
CA SER A 1011 29.90 -45.99 27.94
C SER A 1011 28.36 -46.14 27.98
N ARG A 1012 27.72 -46.96 27.11
CA ARG A 1012 27.39 -48.41 27.26
C ARG A 1012 26.45 -48.66 28.47
N ILE A 1013 25.33 -49.41 28.39
CA ILE A 1013 25.00 -50.66 27.65
C ILE A 1013 23.51 -50.59 27.19
N THR A 1014 23.17 -50.58 25.90
CA THR A 1014 22.85 -51.71 24.96
C THR A 1014 21.42 -52.31 25.04
N LEU A 1015 20.64 -52.18 23.96
CA LEU A 1015 19.77 -53.23 23.39
C LEU A 1015 19.34 -52.92 21.93
N CYS A 1016 18.87 -53.93 21.20
CA CYS A 1016 18.66 -53.96 19.75
C CYS A 1016 17.20 -53.64 19.33
N ALA A 1017 16.78 -53.62 18.05
CA ALA A 1017 17.32 -53.11 16.76
C ALA A 1017 16.34 -53.52 15.62
N LEU A 1018 16.39 -52.82 14.47
CA LEU A 1018 15.77 -53.17 13.16
C LEU A 1018 14.23 -53.13 13.02
N ALA A 1019 13.79 -53.11 11.76
CA ALA A 1019 12.40 -52.92 11.32
C ALA A 1019 12.08 -53.74 10.05
N ALA A 1020 10.79 -54.07 9.86
CA ALA A 1020 10.16 -54.62 8.66
C ALA A 1020 8.69 -54.09 8.66
N VAL A 1021 8.05 -53.67 7.56
CA VAL A 1021 7.89 -54.24 6.20
C VAL A 1021 6.86 -55.38 6.16
N GLU A 1022 5.75 -55.07 5.46
CA GLU A 1022 4.72 -55.97 4.91
C GLU A 1022 3.97 -56.92 5.86
N GLY A 1023 2.80 -57.36 5.39
CA GLY A 1023 2.02 -58.41 6.03
C GLY A 1023 1.01 -58.99 5.04
N ASP A 1024 0.82 -60.31 5.08
CA ASP A 1024 -0.27 -60.97 4.35
C ASP A 1024 -0.67 -62.31 5.01
N SER A 1025 -1.91 -62.73 4.75
CA SER A 1025 -2.38 -64.12 4.66
C SER A 1025 -2.53 -65.02 5.92
N GLU A 1026 -3.80 -65.20 6.29
CA GLU A 1026 -4.52 -66.51 6.29
C GLU A 1026 -4.61 -67.49 7.50
N ARG A 1027 -5.90 -67.79 7.82
CA ARG A 1027 -6.55 -69.11 8.09
C ARG A 1027 -6.33 -69.89 9.41
N ARG A 1028 -7.40 -69.96 10.23
CA ARG A 1028 -8.40 -71.09 10.39
C ARG A 1028 -9.37 -70.71 11.53
N ARG A 1029 -10.70 -70.61 11.40
CA ARG A 1029 -11.82 -71.48 10.92
C ARG A 1029 -12.31 -72.58 11.88
N GLY A 1030 -13.57 -72.43 12.32
CA GLY A 1030 -14.42 -73.38 13.06
C GLY A 1030 -15.57 -72.57 13.73
N ILE A 1031 -16.76 -72.36 13.15
CA ILE A 1031 -17.83 -73.26 12.66
C ILE A 1031 -18.58 -73.97 13.80
N TYR A 1032 -19.80 -73.51 14.10
CA TYR A 1032 -21.03 -74.29 13.89
C TYR A 1032 -22.27 -73.37 13.77
N MET A 1033 -23.38 -73.91 13.25
CA MET A 1033 -24.67 -73.25 12.91
C MET A 1033 -25.78 -73.66 13.92
N PRO A 1034 -27.06 -73.15 13.93
CA PRO A 1034 -27.90 -72.91 12.74
C PRO A 1034 -28.95 -71.75 12.76
N HIS A 1035 -29.64 -71.61 11.61
CA HIS A 1035 -31.03 -71.15 11.33
C HIS A 1035 -31.80 -70.28 12.37
N ALA A 1036 -32.27 -69.07 12.03
CA ALA A 1036 -33.50 -68.73 11.25
C ALA A 1036 -34.83 -68.87 12.06
N ARG A 1037 -35.97 -68.22 11.76
CA ARG A 1037 -36.49 -67.58 10.52
C ARG A 1037 -37.69 -66.65 10.84
N VAL A 1038 -38.28 -66.02 9.79
CA VAL A 1038 -39.66 -65.46 9.71
C VAL A 1038 -39.94 -64.01 10.20
N ARG A 1039 -40.63 -63.24 9.31
CA ARG A 1039 -41.25 -61.89 9.51
C ARG A 1039 -42.78 -62.09 9.74
N PRO A 1040 -43.70 -61.13 9.49
CA PRO A 1040 -43.71 -59.65 9.64
C PRO A 1040 -44.87 -59.16 10.53
N MET A 1041 -44.98 -57.85 10.82
CA MET A 1041 -46.16 -57.02 10.45
C MET A 1041 -46.21 -55.61 11.07
N ARG A 1042 -46.83 -54.70 10.31
CA ARG A 1042 -47.66 -53.55 10.75
C ARG A 1042 -47.05 -52.49 11.69
N MET A 1043 -46.77 -51.33 11.07
CA MET A 1043 -47.12 -50.04 11.68
C MET A 1043 -48.59 -50.05 12.18
N LYS A 1044 -48.86 -49.38 13.31
CA LYS A 1044 -50.18 -48.82 13.63
C LYS A 1044 -50.07 -47.30 13.61
N THR A 1045 -50.93 -46.64 12.83
CA THR A 1045 -50.84 -45.19 12.56
C THR A 1045 -52.04 -44.45 13.15
N ILE A 1046 -51.80 -43.64 14.19
CA ILE A 1046 -52.73 -42.62 14.73
C ILE A 1046 -51.83 -41.43 15.11
N ARG A 1047 -51.77 -40.32 14.36
CA ARG A 1047 -52.77 -39.28 14.00
C ARG A 1047 -52.96 -38.18 15.06
N VAL A 1048 -52.25 -37.06 14.87
CA VAL A 1048 -52.71 -35.68 15.12
C VAL A 1048 -52.17 -34.86 13.93
N PHE A 1049 -52.95 -34.67 12.88
CA PHE A 1049 -53.77 -33.47 12.61
C PHE A 1049 -52.98 -32.21 12.21
N LEU A 1050 -52.85 -32.03 10.90
CA LEU A 1050 -52.68 -30.74 10.21
C LEU A 1050 -54.05 -30.35 9.65
N TYR A 1051 -54.45 -29.09 9.79
CA TYR A 1051 -55.61 -28.45 9.12
C TYR A 1051 -55.13 -27.04 8.69
N CYS A 1052 -55.20 -26.59 7.43
CA CYS A 1052 -56.28 -26.55 6.42
C CYS A 1052 -57.21 -25.34 6.60
N ALA A 1053 -57.74 -24.72 5.53
CA ALA A 1053 -57.91 -25.18 4.13
C ALA A 1053 -57.45 -24.09 3.10
N SER A 1054 -57.60 -24.17 1.77
CA SER A 1054 -58.39 -25.07 0.89
C SER A 1054 -57.83 -25.16 -0.56
N SER A 1055 -57.66 -26.38 -1.14
CA SER A 1055 -58.40 -26.92 -2.33
C SER A 1055 -57.91 -26.48 -3.74
N THR A 1056 -57.87 -27.28 -4.83
CA THR A 1056 -58.42 -28.64 -5.13
C THR A 1056 -57.80 -29.30 -6.41
N ILE A 1057 -57.70 -30.66 -6.46
CA ILE A 1057 -57.77 -31.58 -7.66
C ILE A 1057 -56.70 -31.47 -8.80
N SER A 1058 -56.26 -32.48 -9.60
CA SER A 1058 -55.91 -33.94 -9.52
C SER A 1058 -55.44 -34.40 -10.96
N SER A 1059 -54.82 -35.55 -11.31
CA SER A 1059 -54.01 -36.63 -10.69
C SER A 1059 -53.55 -37.66 -11.79
N ARG A 1060 -52.67 -38.66 -11.47
CA ARG A 1060 -52.21 -39.84 -12.29
C ARG A 1060 -51.18 -39.60 -13.43
N ALA A 1061 -50.26 -40.51 -13.82
CA ALA A 1061 -49.71 -41.76 -13.21
C ALA A 1061 -48.44 -42.32 -13.95
N CYS A 1062 -47.63 -43.17 -13.28
CA CYS A 1062 -46.66 -44.19 -13.82
C CYS A 1062 -45.42 -43.70 -14.64
N VAL A 1063 -44.25 -44.39 -14.78
CA VAL A 1063 -43.63 -45.62 -14.22
C VAL A 1063 -42.09 -45.64 -14.51
N LEU A 1064 -41.24 -46.21 -13.63
CA LEU A 1064 -39.90 -46.93 -13.77
C LEU A 1064 -38.88 -46.59 -14.93
N SER A 1065 -37.53 -46.76 -14.87
CA SER A 1065 -36.56 -47.22 -13.84
C SER A 1065 -35.06 -47.11 -14.24
N PHE A 1066 -34.18 -46.90 -13.25
CA PHE A 1066 -32.78 -47.43 -13.07
C PHE A 1066 -31.52 -46.93 -13.86
N PHE A 1067 -30.37 -47.28 -13.25
CA PHE A 1067 -28.93 -46.93 -13.37
C PHE A 1067 -28.10 -48.21 -13.78
N PRO A 1068 -26.73 -48.32 -13.74
CA PRO A 1068 -25.58 -47.36 -13.76
C PRO A 1068 -24.33 -47.81 -14.62
N LEU A 1069 -23.19 -47.10 -14.46
CA LEU A 1069 -21.78 -47.59 -14.31
C LEU A 1069 -20.82 -47.84 -15.50
N ALA A 1070 -19.52 -47.75 -15.13
CA ALA A 1070 -18.28 -48.32 -15.72
C ALA A 1070 -17.36 -47.46 -16.62
N SER A 1071 -16.06 -47.72 -16.48
CA SER A 1071 -14.89 -47.22 -17.24
C SER A 1071 -13.93 -48.41 -17.45
N PRO A 1072 -13.17 -48.48 -18.56
CA PRO A 1072 -11.71 -48.62 -18.39
C PRO A 1072 -10.81 -48.01 -19.50
N ASN A 1073 -9.59 -47.66 -19.05
CA ASN A 1073 -8.25 -47.59 -19.67
C ASN A 1073 -7.97 -47.84 -21.19
N ASN A 1074 -6.96 -47.09 -21.64
CA ASN A 1074 -5.97 -47.34 -22.74
C ASN A 1074 -5.36 -48.79 -22.72
N PRO A 1075 -4.64 -49.31 -23.77
CA PRO A 1075 -3.76 -48.56 -24.70
C PRO A 1075 -3.56 -49.05 -26.17
N ASN A 1076 -2.85 -48.21 -26.95
CA ASN A 1076 -1.83 -48.54 -27.99
C ASN A 1076 -2.16 -49.15 -29.39
N ILE A 1077 -1.28 -48.78 -30.36
CA ILE A 1077 -0.81 -49.55 -31.55
C ILE A 1077 -1.77 -49.72 -32.76
N ILE A 1078 -1.37 -49.65 -34.06
CA ILE A 1078 -0.23 -49.04 -34.80
C ILE A 1078 -0.51 -49.10 -36.36
N LEU A 1079 0.32 -48.46 -37.21
CA LEU A 1079 0.38 -48.57 -38.72
C LEU A 1079 -0.82 -48.00 -39.54
N TRP A 1080 -0.59 -47.09 -40.52
CA TRP A 1080 -0.35 -47.29 -41.99
C TRP A 1080 -1.54 -47.84 -42.81
N SER A 1081 -1.79 -47.48 -44.08
CA SER A 1081 -1.23 -46.44 -44.99
C SER A 1081 -1.98 -46.45 -46.34
N SER A 1082 -1.86 -45.37 -47.14
CA SER A 1082 -2.07 -45.36 -48.61
C SER A 1082 -3.56 -45.49 -49.10
N SER A 1083 -3.98 -45.13 -50.32
CA SER A 1083 -3.31 -44.40 -51.42
C SER A 1083 -4.28 -43.95 -52.54
N ILE A 1084 -3.77 -43.10 -53.46
CA ILE A 1084 -4.12 -43.04 -54.91
C ILE A 1084 -5.52 -42.55 -55.34
N HIS A 1085 -5.54 -41.33 -55.90
CA HIS A 1085 -6.21 -40.87 -57.15
C HIS A 1085 -7.73 -41.12 -57.41
N THR A 1086 -8.43 -40.46 -58.34
CA THR A 1086 -7.97 -39.90 -59.64
C THR A 1086 -8.92 -38.85 -60.25
N LYS A 1087 -8.35 -37.89 -61.01
CA LYS A 1087 -8.87 -37.30 -62.28
C LYS A 1087 -10.23 -36.53 -62.26
N VAL A 1088 -10.26 -35.22 -62.61
CA VAL A 1088 -10.44 -34.61 -63.98
C VAL A 1088 -11.91 -34.20 -64.24
N SER A 1089 -12.25 -33.07 -64.86
CA SER A 1089 -11.48 -31.84 -65.23
C SER A 1089 -12.42 -30.72 -65.74
N THR A 1090 -11.84 -29.55 -66.06
CA THR A 1090 -12.28 -28.60 -67.14
C THR A 1090 -13.64 -27.89 -66.98
N SER A 1091 -13.86 -26.68 -67.51
CA SER A 1091 -13.04 -25.80 -68.37
C SER A 1091 -13.50 -24.33 -68.32
N TYR A 1092 -12.57 -23.42 -68.66
CA TYR A 1092 -12.69 -22.13 -69.41
C TYR A 1092 -14.08 -21.50 -69.65
N GLY A 1093 -14.24 -20.17 -69.66
CA GLY A 1093 -13.25 -19.09 -69.50
C GLY A 1093 -13.66 -17.80 -70.25
N THR A 1094 -12.84 -16.73 -70.16
CA THR A 1094 -12.81 -15.52 -71.03
C THR A 1094 -14.15 -14.77 -71.28
N SER A 1095 -14.47 -13.65 -70.63
CA SER A 1095 -13.88 -12.27 -70.69
C SER A 1095 -14.43 -11.35 -71.78
N ILE A 1096 -14.90 -10.15 -71.40
CA ILE A 1096 -14.67 -8.85 -72.08
C ILE A 1096 -15.19 -7.69 -71.20
N ARG A 1097 -14.67 -6.47 -71.41
CA ARG A 1097 -14.97 -5.24 -70.64
C ARG A 1097 -16.18 -4.49 -71.22
N ILE A 1098 -16.92 -3.73 -70.39
CA ILE A 1098 -17.09 -2.24 -70.46
C ILE A 1098 -18.14 -1.75 -69.44
N ASN A 1099 -18.00 -0.47 -69.06
CA ASN A 1099 -18.68 0.32 -68.00
C ASN A 1099 -20.22 0.24 -67.84
N ALA A 1100 -20.62 0.70 -66.63
CA ALA A 1100 -21.83 1.49 -66.28
C ALA A 1100 -23.00 0.79 -65.52
N ARG A 1101 -23.15 1.23 -64.26
CA ARG A 1101 -24.37 1.37 -63.39
C ARG A 1101 -25.56 0.41 -63.51
N GLU A 1102 -25.94 -0.13 -62.34
CA GLU A 1102 -27.28 -0.17 -61.68
C GLU A 1102 -28.55 0.07 -62.56
N MET A 1103 -29.67 -0.65 -62.42
CA MET A 1103 -30.18 -1.47 -61.29
C MET A 1103 -31.29 -2.48 -61.75
N CYS A 1104 -32.05 -3.05 -60.78
CA CYS A 1104 -33.27 -3.89 -60.90
C CYS A 1104 -33.06 -5.40 -61.26
N THR A 1105 -33.19 -6.40 -60.37
CA THR A 1105 -34.34 -6.94 -59.55
C THR A 1105 -35.25 -7.92 -60.30
N LEU A 1106 -35.77 -9.03 -59.75
CA LEU A 1106 -35.73 -9.68 -58.41
C LEU A 1106 -35.21 -11.16 -58.57
N THR A 1107 -35.36 -12.22 -57.73
CA THR A 1107 -36.08 -12.49 -56.46
C THR A 1107 -35.46 -13.64 -55.65
N ARG A 1108 -34.99 -13.40 -54.41
CA ARG A 1108 -35.14 -14.25 -53.20
C ARG A 1108 -34.53 -13.56 -51.96
N ALA A 1109 -34.99 -13.89 -50.76
CA ALA A 1109 -34.91 -13.00 -49.60
C ALA A 1109 -33.56 -13.03 -48.83
N CYS A 1110 -32.97 -11.85 -48.57
CA CYS A 1110 -31.92 -11.66 -47.56
C CYS A 1110 -31.70 -10.17 -47.19
N ARG A 1111 -31.68 -9.86 -45.88
CA ARG A 1111 -31.03 -8.73 -45.13
C ARG A 1111 -31.21 -7.24 -45.55
N TYR A 1112 -31.00 -6.38 -44.53
CA TYR A 1112 -30.68 -4.92 -44.51
C TYR A 1112 -31.78 -3.82 -44.55
N THR A 1113 -31.74 -2.97 -43.49
CA THR A 1113 -32.03 -1.51 -43.34
C THR A 1113 -33.28 -0.80 -43.86
N HIS A 1114 -33.65 0.28 -43.15
CA HIS A 1114 -34.02 1.56 -43.78
C HIS A 1114 -33.60 2.79 -42.96
N ILE A 1115 -33.03 3.81 -43.62
CA ILE A 1115 -33.02 5.24 -43.23
C ILE A 1115 -33.24 6.02 -44.53
N CYS A 1116 -34.13 7.02 -44.52
CA CYS A 1116 -34.29 8.12 -45.49
C CYS A 1116 -35.45 9.02 -45.01
N MET A 1117 -35.64 10.27 -45.44
CA MET A 1117 -34.74 11.41 -45.73
C MET A 1117 -35.65 12.57 -46.17
N VAL A 1118 -35.40 13.80 -45.73
CA VAL A 1118 -35.85 15.04 -46.43
C VAL A 1118 -34.74 16.08 -46.32
N SER A 1119 -34.54 16.84 -47.41
CA SER A 1119 -33.46 17.81 -47.63
C SER A 1119 -33.76 19.19 -46.97
N CYS A 1120 -33.00 20.30 -47.09
CA CYS A 1120 -32.06 20.71 -48.15
C CYS A 1120 -31.17 21.93 -47.77
N VAL A 1121 -30.07 22.12 -48.54
CA VAL A 1121 -29.35 23.41 -48.82
C VAL A 1121 -28.43 24.03 -47.73
N MET A 1122 -27.43 24.79 -48.22
CA MET A 1122 -26.31 25.43 -47.52
C MET A 1122 -26.56 26.93 -47.19
N GLY A 1123 -25.79 27.53 -46.27
CA GLY A 1123 -25.74 29.00 -46.17
C GLY A 1123 -24.92 29.60 -44.99
N MET A 1124 -23.76 30.18 -45.30
CA MET A 1124 -23.10 31.24 -44.52
C MET A 1124 -23.23 32.56 -45.32
N PRO A 1125 -23.06 33.77 -44.72
CA PRO A 1125 -23.19 34.18 -43.32
C PRO A 1125 -23.96 35.54 -43.17
N SER A 1126 -23.78 36.22 -42.03
CA SER A 1126 -23.66 37.70 -41.86
C SER A 1126 -24.76 38.50 -41.12
N MET A 1127 -24.28 39.54 -40.42
CA MET A 1127 -24.93 40.76 -39.88
C MET A 1127 -26.18 40.68 -38.97
N GLY A 1128 -26.25 41.61 -38.00
CA GLY A 1128 -27.42 41.84 -37.13
C GLY A 1128 -27.05 42.45 -35.77
N TRP A 1129 -27.16 43.78 -35.63
CA TRP A 1129 -27.06 44.53 -34.36
C TRP A 1129 -28.47 44.91 -33.85
N LEU A 1130 -28.53 45.67 -32.74
CA LEU A 1130 -29.69 46.42 -32.18
C LEU A 1130 -30.59 45.59 -31.23
N THR A 1131 -30.44 45.74 -29.91
CA THR A 1131 -31.14 46.72 -29.02
C THR A 1131 -32.65 46.50 -28.92
N ALA A 1132 -33.21 45.96 -27.83
CA ALA A 1132 -33.28 46.48 -26.45
C ALA A 1132 -34.49 47.42 -26.22
N ALA A 1133 -35.31 47.08 -25.22
CA ALA A 1133 -36.32 47.92 -24.60
C ALA A 1133 -36.48 47.56 -23.12
N HIS A 1134 -36.51 48.55 -22.23
CA HIS A 1134 -36.93 48.43 -20.83
C HIS A 1134 -38.43 48.78 -20.72
N PHE A 1135 -39.16 48.28 -19.70
CA PHE A 1135 -39.61 49.07 -18.54
C PHE A 1135 -40.50 48.23 -17.58
N GLU A 1136 -40.27 48.39 -16.27
CA GLU A 1136 -41.23 48.59 -15.14
C GLU A 1136 -42.59 47.83 -15.02
N ALA A 1137 -43.19 47.64 -13.81
CA ALA A 1137 -42.70 47.73 -12.42
C ALA A 1137 -43.71 47.19 -11.36
N ARG A 1138 -43.18 46.87 -10.16
CA ARG A 1138 -43.76 47.00 -8.79
C ARG A 1138 -45.06 46.26 -8.36
N LEU A 1139 -44.87 45.45 -7.29
CA LEU A 1139 -45.72 45.30 -6.07
C LEU A 1139 -47.15 44.68 -6.25
N TYR A 1140 -47.69 43.85 -5.33
CA TYR A 1140 -47.59 43.78 -3.86
C TYR A 1140 -47.71 42.33 -3.29
N ASN A 1141 -47.62 42.19 -1.96
CA ASN A 1141 -47.72 40.93 -1.18
C ASN A 1141 -49.08 40.21 -1.23
N THR A 1142 -49.05 38.86 -1.26
CA THR A 1142 -49.86 38.02 -0.34
C THR A 1142 -49.18 36.67 -0.05
N ARG A 1143 -49.43 36.07 1.12
CA ARG A 1143 -49.03 34.68 1.45
C ARG A 1143 -50.12 33.69 0.99
N LEU A 1144 -49.72 32.53 0.47
CA LEU A 1144 -50.53 31.30 0.52
C LEU A 1144 -49.64 30.06 0.32
N LEU A 1145 -49.81 29.03 1.15
CA LEU A 1145 -49.30 27.69 0.86
C LEU A 1145 -50.28 26.98 -0.08
N CYS A 1146 -49.77 26.13 -0.96
CA CYS A 1146 -50.52 24.97 -1.42
C CYS A 1146 -49.57 23.81 -1.78
N ILE A 1147 -49.97 22.58 -1.44
CA ILE A 1147 -49.24 21.33 -1.67
C ILE A 1147 -49.94 20.59 -2.81
N TYR A 1148 -49.20 19.91 -3.69
CA TYR A 1148 -49.75 18.80 -4.48
C TYR A 1148 -48.72 17.68 -4.74
N PHE A 1149 -49.15 16.44 -4.48
CA PHE A 1149 -48.63 15.19 -5.08
C PHE A 1149 -49.25 15.05 -6.51
N VAL A 1150 -48.95 14.09 -7.39
CA VAL A 1150 -48.27 12.76 -7.33
C VAL A 1150 -47.44 12.62 -8.65
N PHE A 1151 -47.02 11.49 -9.28
CA PHE A 1151 -47.13 10.02 -9.14
C PHE A 1151 -45.99 9.37 -9.96
N PHE A 1152 -45.54 8.15 -9.61
CA PHE A 1152 -45.19 7.09 -10.58
C PHE A 1152 -45.19 5.71 -9.89
N PHE A 1153 -45.35 4.62 -10.66
CA PHE A 1153 -45.77 3.29 -10.16
C PHE A 1153 -44.77 2.15 -10.44
N TRP A 1154 -44.83 1.10 -9.61
CA TRP A 1154 -44.08 -0.16 -9.73
C TRP A 1154 -45.00 -1.29 -10.25
N PRO A 1155 -44.54 -2.19 -11.15
CA PRO A 1155 -45.36 -3.32 -11.62
C PRO A 1155 -45.09 -4.63 -10.86
N CYS A 1156 -46.11 -5.15 -10.17
CA CYS A 1156 -46.28 -6.59 -9.89
C CYS A 1156 -47.78 -6.94 -9.91
N ARG A 1157 -48.10 -8.22 -10.12
CA ARG A 1157 -49.41 -8.66 -10.64
C ARG A 1157 -50.48 -8.89 -9.55
N THR A 1158 -51.59 -8.15 -9.65
CA THR A 1158 -53.02 -8.58 -9.69
C THR A 1158 -53.51 -9.77 -8.82
N PRO A 1159 -54.79 -9.74 -8.37
CA PRO A 1159 -55.57 -8.61 -7.85
C PRO A 1159 -56.42 -9.02 -6.60
N ASP A 1160 -57.53 -8.32 -6.35
CA ASP A 1160 -58.73 -8.73 -5.59
C ASP A 1160 -58.73 -8.72 -4.03
N ASP A 1161 -59.09 -7.53 -3.51
CA ASP A 1161 -60.40 -7.25 -2.86
C ASP A 1161 -60.53 -7.07 -1.31
N ILE A 1162 -61.59 -6.32 -0.95
CA ILE A 1162 -62.28 -6.19 0.36
C ILE A 1162 -61.63 -5.32 1.48
N SER A 1163 -61.99 -4.04 1.42
CA SER A 1163 -62.42 -3.09 2.49
C SER A 1163 -61.74 -3.02 3.87
N LEU A 1164 -61.52 -1.78 4.31
CA LEU A 1164 -61.27 -1.37 5.69
C LEU A 1164 -62.32 -1.90 6.68
N TYR A 1165 -61.90 -2.14 7.93
CA TYR A 1165 -62.60 -1.59 9.09
C TYR A 1165 -61.60 -1.10 10.15
N VAL A 1166 -61.93 -0.01 10.84
CA VAL A 1166 -61.06 0.68 11.81
C VAL A 1166 -61.60 0.48 13.22
N HIS A 1167 -60.74 0.19 14.20
CA HIS A 1167 -60.82 0.86 15.51
C HIS A 1167 -59.55 0.77 16.37
N ASN A 1168 -59.06 1.96 16.71
CA ASN A 1168 -58.22 2.37 17.84
C ASN A 1168 -57.87 1.31 18.91
N LYS A 1169 -56.56 1.13 19.15
CA LYS A 1169 -55.94 1.76 20.32
C LYS A 1169 -54.49 2.13 20.08
#